data_AF-A0A2K3UWI1-F1
#
_entry.id   AF-A0A2K3UWI1-F1
#
_cell.length_a   1.000
_cell.length_b   1.000
_cell.length_c   1.000
_cell.angle_alpha   90.00
_cell.angle_beta   90.00
_cell.angle_gamma   90.00
#
_symmetry.space_group_name_H-M   'P 1'
#
loop_
_entity.id
_entity.type
_entity.pdbx_description
1 polymer ?
#
loop_
_entity_poly.entity_id
_entity_poly.type
_entity_poly.pdbx_seq_one_letter_code
_entity_poly.pdbx_strand_id
1 'polypeptide(L)'
;MFGGVQLVWFKKDLRVRDHAPLLEAARRGPVLPLYIYEPEQLGHEEFAGHHLSYLNDCLSELDLRLRALGTGLVIRHGEAVAVLEELREEYGVGAVWAHEETGNGVSYARDRRVRAWARERGLPLTELPQNGVIRRMTNRDGWAATWEERLSAPVVPVPEGLQGTGAEPGGVRSHADLGVPANAKTIPHGGQAEAQTTLASFLAVRGVNYMREMSSPVTAETSCSRLSAPLAYGTVSLREVVQATRQRLAEVKGDPNADPRWVRSLRSYESRLHWHCHFLQRLESEPQMEFRNLNRALDGLREDHWNQEHFDRWAHGQTGFPLVDACVRMLRETGWLNFRMRAMLVSFASQHLWLHWRTPGLFLAREWLDNEPGIHWSQMQMQSSTVGINRVRIYSPTRQAREQDESGDFIRRWVPELGDVPGDFIHAPWEWTGAGRLNYPPPVVNEQEAGRLARARISAARAAPEFEAEARRIYERHGSRKKAAMRAERKAQGLPEKPPRPTPQTQVKRRPPMSDQPDLFGLNPVTEPPKAVMPAGLPQSWQEALGAEFAAPSFHQLKDFLVAERREQTIFPPAPDVFNALRFTPLEDVRVLILGQDPYHRPGQAHGLSFSVRPGVPIPPSLRNIYKELREDIPGFTLPRHGYLRAWAEQGILLLNAVLTVREGQANSHANKGWEAFTDAVIRAVNAKEERVVFVLWGAYARKKKKLITGPQHVVIESAHPSPLSEAKFFGSRPFSQVNAALEEAGRGAIDWQLPAQVQE
;
A
#
# COMPACT_ATOMS: atom_id res chain seq x y z
N MET A 1 -49.34 25.29 -22.43
CA MET A 1 -49.55 24.93 -21.02
C MET A 1 -49.60 23.41 -20.93
N PHE A 2 -48.47 22.76 -20.65
CA PHE A 2 -48.43 21.31 -20.42
C PHE A 2 -48.70 21.05 -18.94
N GLY A 3 -49.97 21.03 -18.54
CA GLY A 3 -50.42 20.95 -17.15
C GLY A 3 -50.67 19.52 -16.68
N GLY A 4 -49.60 18.76 -16.43
CA GLY A 4 -49.66 17.43 -15.78
C GLY A 4 -48.72 17.37 -14.58
N VAL A 5 -48.87 16.36 -13.71
CA VAL A 5 -48.03 16.18 -12.52
C VAL A 5 -46.57 15.95 -12.91
N GLN A 6 -45.65 16.58 -12.19
CA GLN A 6 -44.21 16.48 -12.36
C GLN A 6 -43.64 15.49 -11.34
N LEU A 7 -43.36 14.26 -11.77
CA LEU A 7 -42.78 13.23 -10.90
C LEU A 7 -41.27 13.45 -10.76
N VAL A 8 -40.77 13.54 -9.53
CA VAL A 8 -39.32 13.63 -9.25
C VAL A 8 -38.88 12.32 -8.63
N TRP A 9 -38.10 11.53 -9.38
CA TRP A 9 -37.69 10.19 -8.96
C TRP A 9 -36.30 10.19 -8.32
N PHE A 10 -36.29 10.18 -7.00
CA PHE A 10 -35.09 10.09 -6.15
C PHE A 10 -34.53 8.68 -6.13
N LYS A 11 -33.20 8.57 -6.20
CA LYS A 11 -32.44 7.31 -6.12
C LYS A 11 -31.22 7.46 -5.21
N LYS A 12 -30.11 7.97 -5.74
CA LYS A 12 -28.84 8.22 -5.05
C LYS A 12 -28.52 9.71 -4.96
N ASP A 13 -29.56 10.50 -4.75
CA ASP A 13 -29.57 11.96 -4.75
C ASP A 13 -30.48 12.50 -3.64
N LEU A 14 -30.42 11.87 -2.45
CA LEU A 14 -31.35 12.05 -1.34
C LEU A 14 -31.15 13.39 -0.58
N ARG A 15 -31.37 14.49 -1.29
CA ARG A 15 -31.22 15.86 -0.81
C ARG A 15 -32.16 16.80 -1.57
N VAL A 16 -32.43 17.98 -1.00
CA VAL A 16 -33.18 19.06 -1.68
C VAL A 16 -32.27 20.19 -2.20
N ARG A 17 -31.03 20.26 -1.70
CA ARG A 17 -30.02 21.24 -2.13
C ARG A 17 -29.26 20.75 -3.36
N ASP A 18 -28.85 21.68 -4.23
CA ASP A 18 -28.18 21.36 -5.49
C ASP A 18 -28.92 20.27 -6.29
N HIS A 19 -30.25 20.34 -6.35
CA HIS A 19 -31.09 19.27 -6.90
C HIS A 19 -31.89 19.76 -8.13
N ALA A 20 -31.26 19.72 -9.31
CA ALA A 20 -31.82 20.26 -10.54
C ALA A 20 -33.18 19.65 -10.97
N PRO A 21 -33.41 18.32 -10.89
CA PRO A 21 -34.70 17.72 -11.21
C PRO A 21 -35.85 18.27 -10.35
N LEU A 22 -35.57 18.55 -9.07
CA LEU A 22 -36.58 19.04 -8.12
C LEU A 22 -36.93 20.50 -8.44
N LEU A 23 -35.93 21.34 -8.71
CA LEU A 23 -36.15 22.73 -9.10
C LEU A 23 -36.88 22.86 -10.44
N GLU A 24 -36.50 22.05 -11.43
CA GLU A 24 -37.16 22.08 -12.74
C GLU A 24 -38.61 21.57 -12.67
N ALA A 25 -38.89 20.53 -11.89
CA ALA A 25 -40.25 20.09 -11.63
C ALA A 25 -41.09 21.17 -10.94
N ALA A 26 -40.56 21.80 -9.89
CA ALA A 26 -41.24 22.86 -9.13
C ALA A 26 -41.68 24.04 -10.01
N ARG A 27 -40.92 24.36 -11.06
CA ARG A 27 -41.23 25.45 -12.00
C ARG A 27 -42.35 25.14 -12.99
N ARG A 28 -42.78 23.88 -13.10
CA ARG A 28 -43.67 23.41 -14.18
C ARG A 28 -45.06 23.01 -13.71
N GLY A 29 -45.25 22.68 -12.44
CA GLY A 29 -46.56 22.34 -11.90
C GLY A 29 -46.49 21.55 -10.59
N PRO A 30 -47.58 20.89 -10.21
CA PRO A 30 -47.63 20.03 -9.03
C PRO A 30 -46.54 18.94 -9.08
N VAL A 31 -45.83 18.76 -7.97
CA VAL A 31 -44.68 17.85 -7.84
C VAL A 31 -45.06 16.62 -7.05
N LEU A 32 -44.67 15.44 -7.56
CA LEU A 32 -44.77 14.16 -6.88
C LEU A 32 -43.34 13.63 -6.59
N PRO A 33 -42.77 13.91 -5.41
CA PRO A 33 -41.48 13.34 -5.02
C PRO A 33 -41.62 11.84 -4.75
N LEU A 34 -40.85 11.00 -5.44
CA LEU A 34 -40.95 9.55 -5.36
C LEU A 34 -39.62 8.91 -4.99
N TYR A 35 -39.66 7.98 -4.04
CA TYR A 35 -38.63 6.95 -3.83
C TYR A 35 -39.26 5.55 -3.94
N ILE A 36 -38.53 4.59 -4.50
CA ILE A 36 -38.99 3.22 -4.69
C ILE A 36 -38.00 2.27 -4.02
N TYR A 37 -38.47 1.47 -3.07
CA TYR A 37 -37.78 0.26 -2.65
C TYR A 37 -37.95 -0.79 -3.74
N GLU A 38 -36.87 -1.08 -4.45
CA GLU A 38 -36.88 -2.01 -5.59
C GLU A 38 -36.41 -3.39 -5.14
N PRO A 39 -37.24 -4.46 -5.26
CA PRO A 39 -36.86 -5.80 -4.82
C PRO A 39 -35.55 -6.30 -5.44
N GLU A 40 -35.30 -6.02 -6.72
CA GLU A 40 -34.07 -6.40 -7.42
C GLU A 40 -32.81 -5.69 -6.87
N GLN A 41 -32.94 -4.47 -6.32
CA GLN A 41 -31.83 -3.76 -5.68
C GLN A 41 -31.60 -4.26 -4.26
N LEU A 42 -32.68 -4.44 -3.50
CA LEU A 42 -32.62 -4.91 -2.11
C LEU A 42 -32.11 -6.34 -2.00
N GLY A 43 -32.45 -7.19 -2.97
CA GLY A 43 -31.97 -8.58 -3.07
C GLY A 43 -30.61 -8.73 -3.75
N HIS A 44 -29.97 -7.63 -4.20
CA HIS A 44 -28.70 -7.71 -4.90
C HIS A 44 -27.56 -8.18 -3.99
N GLU A 45 -26.60 -8.92 -4.55
CA GLU A 45 -25.48 -9.51 -3.80
C GLU A 45 -24.55 -8.49 -3.12
N GLU A 46 -24.58 -7.22 -3.56
CA GLU A 46 -23.85 -6.10 -2.97
C GLU A 46 -24.65 -5.36 -1.87
N PHE A 47 -25.91 -5.71 -1.61
CA PHE A 47 -26.77 -5.02 -0.66
C PHE A 47 -26.83 -5.75 0.70
N ALA A 48 -26.95 -4.99 1.80
CA ALA A 48 -26.97 -5.51 3.17
C ALA A 48 -27.79 -4.63 4.10
N GLY A 49 -28.09 -5.14 5.30
CA GLY A 49 -28.92 -4.44 6.29
C GLY A 49 -28.46 -3.02 6.63
N HIS A 50 -27.17 -2.80 6.86
CA HIS A 50 -26.66 -1.47 7.18
C HIS A 50 -26.84 -0.44 6.05
N HIS A 51 -26.89 -0.88 4.78
CA HIS A 51 -27.24 -0.01 3.66
C HIS A 51 -28.70 0.46 3.79
N LEU A 52 -29.62 -0.45 4.12
CA LEU A 52 -31.02 -0.11 4.35
C LEU A 52 -31.20 0.81 5.57
N SER A 53 -30.49 0.56 6.68
CA SER A 53 -30.59 1.45 7.85
C SER A 53 -30.13 2.87 7.53
N TYR A 54 -28.98 3.03 6.86
CA TYR A 54 -28.50 4.35 6.45
C TYR A 54 -29.43 5.02 5.44
N LEU A 55 -29.93 4.24 4.46
CA LEU A 55 -30.93 4.70 3.50
C LEU A 55 -32.19 5.21 4.20
N ASN A 56 -32.71 4.49 5.18
CA ASN A 56 -33.91 4.86 5.91
C ASN A 56 -33.72 6.17 6.71
N ASP A 57 -32.53 6.39 7.29
CA ASP A 57 -32.18 7.68 7.90
C ASP A 57 -32.21 8.80 6.85
N CYS A 58 -31.60 8.58 5.68
CA CYS A 58 -31.59 9.55 4.58
C CYS A 58 -33.00 9.88 4.07
N LEU A 59 -33.85 8.87 3.88
CA LEU A 59 -35.23 9.04 3.38
C LEU A 59 -36.11 9.75 4.39
N SER A 60 -35.92 9.46 5.68
CA SER A 60 -36.65 10.14 6.76
C SER A 60 -36.31 11.63 6.80
N GLU A 61 -35.03 12.01 6.70
CA GLU A 61 -34.67 13.43 6.64
C GLU A 61 -35.12 14.09 5.32
N LEU A 62 -35.05 13.36 4.20
CA LEU A 62 -35.54 13.87 2.91
C LEU A 62 -37.04 14.19 2.96
N ASP A 63 -37.87 13.31 3.53
CA ASP A 63 -39.31 13.56 3.73
C ASP A 63 -39.54 14.82 4.57
N LEU A 64 -38.85 14.97 5.70
CA LEU A 64 -38.96 16.17 6.54
C LEU A 64 -38.63 17.46 5.76
N ARG A 65 -37.57 17.44 4.94
CA ARG A 65 -37.17 18.59 4.12
C ARG A 65 -38.17 18.88 3.01
N LEU A 66 -38.71 17.86 2.34
CA LEU A 66 -39.72 18.05 1.31
C LEU A 66 -41.02 18.61 1.92
N ARG A 67 -41.45 18.10 3.09
CA ARG A 67 -42.62 18.63 3.81
C ARG A 67 -42.46 20.10 4.16
N ALA A 68 -41.26 20.51 4.57
CA ALA A 68 -40.94 21.92 4.82
C ALA A 68 -41.05 22.78 3.55
N LEU A 69 -40.93 22.19 2.36
CA LEU A 69 -41.16 22.85 1.08
C LEU A 69 -42.62 22.78 0.61
N GLY A 70 -43.50 22.01 1.27
CA GLY A 70 -44.94 21.98 0.98
C GLY A 70 -45.49 20.64 0.49
N THR A 71 -44.69 19.57 0.36
CA THR A 71 -45.19 18.24 0.00
C THR A 71 -44.32 17.11 0.55
N GLY A 72 -44.88 15.96 0.90
CA GLY A 72 -44.12 14.82 1.43
C GLY A 72 -43.43 13.97 0.37
N LEU A 73 -42.52 13.10 0.81
CA LEU A 73 -41.94 12.04 -0.02
C LEU A 73 -42.93 10.88 -0.15
N VAL A 74 -43.27 10.51 -1.38
CA VAL A 74 -44.01 9.30 -1.70
C VAL A 74 -43.04 8.13 -1.76
N ILE A 75 -43.25 7.13 -0.91
CA ILE A 75 -42.45 5.92 -0.82
C ILE A 75 -43.30 4.73 -1.25
N ARG A 76 -42.78 3.93 -2.18
CA ARG A 76 -43.40 2.70 -2.70
C ARG A 76 -42.42 1.54 -2.62
N HIS A 77 -42.95 0.32 -2.66
CA HIS A 77 -42.17 -0.92 -2.73
C HIS A 77 -42.67 -1.74 -3.92
N GLY A 78 -41.76 -2.08 -4.84
CA GLY A 78 -42.11 -2.84 -6.04
C GLY A 78 -41.16 -2.57 -7.21
N GLU A 79 -41.46 -3.20 -8.34
CA GLU A 79 -40.71 -3.00 -9.58
C GLU A 79 -40.92 -1.57 -10.12
N ALA A 80 -39.83 -0.87 -10.45
CA ALA A 80 -39.86 0.55 -10.77
C ALA A 80 -40.87 0.91 -11.88
N VAL A 81 -40.93 0.11 -12.96
CA VAL A 81 -41.87 0.36 -14.07
C VAL A 81 -43.32 0.19 -13.64
N ALA A 82 -43.64 -0.81 -12.81
CA ALA A 82 -45.01 -1.04 -12.33
C ALA A 82 -45.47 0.11 -11.44
N VAL A 83 -44.63 0.50 -10.48
CA VAL A 83 -44.89 1.64 -9.58
C VAL A 83 -45.05 2.95 -10.36
N LEU A 84 -44.17 3.21 -11.33
CA LEU A 84 -44.25 4.40 -12.17
C LEU A 84 -45.52 4.42 -13.03
N GLU A 85 -45.96 3.27 -13.54
CA GLU A 85 -47.20 3.14 -14.29
C GLU A 85 -48.43 3.39 -13.41
N GLU A 86 -48.49 2.80 -12.22
CA GLU A 86 -49.56 3.01 -11.25
C GLU A 86 -49.70 4.51 -10.90
N LEU A 87 -48.58 5.16 -10.55
CA LEU A 87 -48.58 6.59 -10.21
C LEU A 87 -48.93 7.48 -11.42
N ARG A 88 -48.55 7.07 -12.64
CA ARG A 88 -48.93 7.77 -13.87
C ARG A 88 -50.45 7.77 -14.06
N GLU A 89 -51.09 6.62 -13.87
CA GLU A 89 -52.54 6.46 -14.02
C GLU A 89 -53.31 7.16 -12.90
N GLU A 90 -52.84 7.04 -11.65
CA GLU A 90 -53.52 7.59 -10.47
C GLU A 90 -53.43 9.13 -10.40
N TYR A 91 -52.26 9.71 -10.67
CA TYR A 91 -52.01 11.15 -10.47
C TYR A 91 -51.87 11.94 -11.77
N GLY A 92 -52.02 11.31 -12.94
CA GLY A 92 -51.89 12.00 -14.22
C GLY A 92 -50.49 12.58 -14.44
N VAL A 93 -49.45 11.76 -14.22
CA VAL A 93 -48.05 12.17 -14.40
C VAL A 93 -47.80 12.57 -15.86
N GLY A 94 -47.37 13.83 -16.05
CA GLY A 94 -47.09 14.41 -17.36
C GLY A 94 -45.60 14.46 -17.71
N ALA A 95 -44.70 14.32 -16.73
CA ALA A 95 -43.25 14.22 -16.95
C ALA A 95 -42.54 13.57 -15.75
N VAL A 96 -41.39 12.94 -16.01
CA VAL A 96 -40.49 12.37 -15.00
C VAL A 96 -39.15 13.11 -15.03
N TRP A 97 -38.70 13.51 -13.84
CA TRP A 97 -37.45 14.22 -13.59
C TRP A 97 -36.57 13.37 -12.68
N ALA A 98 -35.32 13.16 -13.07
CA ALA A 98 -34.36 12.42 -12.27
C ALA A 98 -32.95 12.97 -12.50
N HIS A 99 -32.02 12.70 -11.57
CA HIS A 99 -30.61 12.80 -11.93
C HIS A 99 -30.16 11.55 -12.71
N GLU A 100 -29.14 11.73 -13.54
CA GLU A 100 -28.35 10.63 -14.07
C GLU A 100 -27.69 9.86 -12.91
N GLU A 101 -27.81 8.53 -12.97
CA GLU A 101 -27.11 7.60 -12.09
C GLU A 101 -26.12 6.76 -12.89
N THR A 102 -24.98 6.44 -12.28
CA THR A 102 -24.08 5.36 -12.69
C THR A 102 -24.09 4.35 -11.55
N GLY A 103 -24.67 3.17 -11.76
CA GLY A 103 -24.76 2.12 -10.75
C GLY A 103 -24.32 0.76 -11.28
N ASN A 104 -24.70 -0.31 -10.57
CA ASN A 104 -24.38 -1.69 -10.93
C ASN A 104 -25.25 -2.18 -12.11
N GLY A 105 -25.01 -3.40 -12.56
CA GLY A 105 -25.70 -4.00 -13.70
C GLY A 105 -27.22 -4.06 -13.51
N VAL A 106 -27.70 -4.29 -12.28
CA VAL A 106 -29.14 -4.33 -11.99
C VAL A 106 -29.76 -2.95 -12.14
N SER A 107 -29.14 -1.90 -11.56
CA SER A 107 -29.70 -0.54 -11.64
C SER A 107 -29.62 0.02 -13.07
N TYR A 108 -28.59 -0.38 -13.83
CA TYR A 108 -28.49 -0.06 -15.25
C TYR A 108 -29.58 -0.76 -16.10
N ALA A 109 -29.86 -2.04 -15.82
CA ALA A 109 -30.93 -2.78 -16.50
C ALA A 109 -32.31 -2.16 -16.22
N ARG A 110 -32.55 -1.80 -14.96
CA ARG A 110 -33.73 -1.08 -14.48
C ARG A 110 -33.94 0.24 -15.20
N ASP A 111 -32.90 1.08 -15.27
CA ASP A 111 -32.93 2.34 -16.02
C ASP A 111 -33.29 2.15 -17.50
N ARG A 112 -32.79 1.09 -18.14
CA ARG A 112 -33.14 0.78 -19.53
C ARG A 112 -34.62 0.44 -19.68
N ARG A 113 -35.22 -0.29 -18.74
CA ARG A 113 -36.65 -0.60 -18.73
C ARG A 113 -37.49 0.65 -18.51
N VAL A 114 -37.12 1.52 -17.56
CA VAL A 114 -37.81 2.80 -17.32
C VAL A 114 -37.74 3.71 -18.55
N ARG A 115 -36.58 3.83 -19.21
CA ARG A 115 -36.47 4.59 -20.48
C ARG A 115 -37.32 4.00 -21.61
N ALA A 116 -37.45 2.68 -21.68
CA ALA A 116 -38.32 2.03 -22.66
C ALA A 116 -39.80 2.33 -22.39
N TRP A 117 -40.23 2.12 -21.15
CA TRP A 117 -41.57 2.44 -20.67
C TRP A 117 -41.96 3.90 -20.94
N ALA A 118 -41.08 4.86 -20.59
CA ALA A 118 -41.35 6.29 -20.82
C ALA A 118 -41.56 6.60 -22.31
N ARG A 119 -40.76 6.01 -23.21
CA ARG A 119 -40.92 6.15 -24.66
C ARG A 119 -42.24 5.54 -25.15
N GLU A 120 -42.58 4.35 -24.68
CA GLU A 120 -43.84 3.66 -25.05
C GLU A 120 -45.07 4.46 -24.64
N ARG A 121 -45.01 5.17 -23.50
CA ARG A 121 -46.10 6.03 -23.01
C ARG A 121 -46.06 7.47 -23.53
N GLY A 122 -45.08 7.82 -24.38
CA GLY A 122 -44.90 9.19 -24.83
C GLY A 122 -44.62 10.18 -23.69
N LEU A 123 -44.10 9.70 -22.57
CA LEU A 123 -43.86 10.48 -21.35
C LEU A 123 -42.45 11.08 -21.38
N PRO A 124 -42.29 12.41 -21.26
CA PRO A 124 -40.99 13.04 -21.14
C PRO A 124 -40.25 12.55 -19.89
N LEU A 125 -39.11 11.88 -20.08
CA LEU A 125 -38.17 11.51 -19.02
C LEU A 125 -36.89 12.35 -19.19
N THR A 126 -36.67 13.28 -18.26
CA THR A 126 -35.47 14.14 -18.25
C THR A 126 -34.51 13.68 -17.16
N GLU A 127 -33.33 13.23 -17.57
CA GLU A 127 -32.23 12.86 -16.68
C GLU A 127 -31.16 13.95 -16.71
N LEU A 128 -30.91 14.60 -15.58
CA LEU A 128 -29.95 15.71 -15.47
C LEU A 128 -28.64 15.25 -14.82
N PRO A 129 -27.47 15.70 -15.32
CA PRO A 129 -26.20 15.35 -14.70
C PRO A 129 -26.05 16.00 -13.31
N GLN A 130 -25.60 15.22 -12.32
CA GLN A 130 -25.34 15.71 -10.96
C GLN A 130 -23.85 15.85 -10.61
N ASN A 131 -22.97 15.25 -11.41
CA ASN A 131 -21.53 15.24 -11.17
C ASN A 131 -20.75 15.31 -12.49
N GLY A 132 -19.43 15.08 -12.41
CA GLY A 132 -18.54 15.14 -13.57
C GLY A 132 -18.52 13.90 -14.47
N VAL A 133 -19.45 12.95 -14.32
CA VAL A 133 -19.61 11.79 -15.21
C VAL A 133 -20.43 12.18 -16.43
N ILE A 134 -19.99 11.76 -17.60
CA ILE A 134 -20.56 12.05 -18.91
C ILE A 134 -21.03 10.74 -19.53
N ARG A 135 -22.33 10.66 -19.86
CA ARG A 135 -22.89 9.47 -20.49
C ARG A 135 -22.38 9.26 -21.91
N ARG A 136 -22.25 7.99 -22.31
CA ARG A 136 -21.88 7.56 -23.68
C ARG A 136 -20.53 8.09 -24.16
N MET A 137 -19.63 8.38 -23.24
CA MET A 137 -18.30 8.88 -23.57
C MET A 137 -17.43 7.76 -24.17
N THR A 138 -16.90 7.97 -25.38
CA THR A 138 -16.12 6.96 -26.13
C THR A 138 -14.64 6.98 -25.80
N ASN A 139 -14.09 8.12 -25.37
CA ASN A 139 -12.71 8.31 -24.92
C ASN A 139 -12.63 9.30 -23.73
N ARG A 140 -11.44 9.78 -23.34
CA ARG A 140 -11.25 10.74 -22.22
C ARG A 140 -11.04 12.20 -22.66
N ASP A 141 -11.23 12.52 -23.92
CA ASP A 141 -11.04 13.87 -24.44
C ASP A 141 -12.20 14.77 -24.00
N GLY A 142 -11.91 16.00 -23.58
CA GLY A 142 -12.93 16.93 -23.06
C GLY A 142 -13.43 16.65 -21.64
N TRP A 143 -13.30 15.42 -21.11
CA TRP A 143 -13.84 15.04 -19.80
C TRP A 143 -13.45 15.97 -18.65
N ALA A 144 -12.16 16.32 -18.55
CA ALA A 144 -11.67 17.18 -17.47
C ALA A 144 -12.23 18.61 -17.54
N ALA A 145 -12.44 19.13 -18.76
CA ALA A 145 -13.02 20.46 -18.96
C ALA A 145 -14.50 20.47 -18.56
N THR A 146 -15.27 19.46 -18.97
CA THR A 146 -16.67 19.30 -18.57
C THR A 146 -16.82 19.04 -17.06
N TRP A 147 -15.91 18.27 -16.46
CA TRP A 147 -15.87 18.09 -15.00
C TRP A 147 -15.70 19.44 -14.30
N GLU A 148 -14.75 20.26 -14.76
CA GLU A 148 -14.47 21.57 -14.19
C GLU A 148 -15.65 22.53 -14.38
N GLU A 149 -16.22 22.59 -15.59
CA GLU A 149 -17.42 23.37 -15.90
C GLU A 149 -18.58 23.02 -14.95
N ARG A 150 -18.91 21.73 -14.82
CA ARG A 150 -20.07 21.28 -14.04
C ARG A 150 -19.90 21.48 -12.53
N LEU A 151 -18.69 21.34 -12.00
CA LEU A 151 -18.44 21.49 -10.56
C LEU A 151 -18.12 22.92 -10.15
N SER A 152 -17.77 23.79 -11.10
CA SER A 152 -17.67 25.24 -10.89
C SER A 152 -18.97 25.99 -11.17
N ALA A 153 -19.95 25.36 -11.83
CA ALA A 153 -21.29 25.94 -12.03
C ALA A 153 -21.95 26.29 -10.68
N PRO A 154 -22.80 27.33 -10.61
CA PRO A 154 -23.51 27.69 -9.38
C PRO A 154 -24.29 26.51 -8.79
N VAL A 155 -24.27 26.41 -7.46
CA VAL A 155 -25.12 25.46 -6.74
C VAL A 155 -26.58 25.75 -7.04
N VAL A 156 -27.34 24.72 -7.39
CA VAL A 156 -28.77 24.86 -7.69
C VAL A 156 -29.51 25.22 -6.39
N PRO A 157 -30.29 26.32 -6.37
CA PRO A 157 -31.02 26.71 -5.18
C PRO A 157 -32.11 25.69 -4.86
N VAL A 158 -32.44 25.58 -3.58
CA VAL A 158 -33.65 24.87 -3.13
C VAL A 158 -34.86 25.64 -3.66
N PRO A 159 -35.92 24.96 -4.16
CA PRO A 159 -37.16 25.64 -4.53
C PRO A 159 -37.73 26.44 -3.35
N GLU A 160 -38.36 27.58 -3.60
CA GLU A 160 -39.02 28.38 -2.55
C GLU A 160 -40.20 27.63 -1.93
N GLY A 161 -40.86 26.77 -2.71
CA GLY A 161 -41.93 25.89 -2.29
C GLY A 161 -42.28 24.89 -3.38
N LEU A 162 -43.07 23.89 -3.03
CA LEU A 162 -43.56 22.82 -3.87
C LEU A 162 -45.09 22.74 -3.74
N GLN A 163 -45.78 22.69 -4.88
CA GLN A 163 -47.19 22.36 -4.92
C GLN A 163 -47.33 20.83 -4.90
N GLY A 164 -47.82 20.25 -3.82
CA GLY A 164 -48.04 18.79 -3.72
C GLY A 164 -49.23 18.30 -4.54
N THR A 165 -49.27 17.00 -4.81
CA THR A 165 -50.38 16.31 -5.50
C THR A 165 -51.43 15.72 -4.55
N GLY A 166 -51.16 15.71 -3.25
CA GLY A 166 -52.00 15.03 -2.25
C GLY A 166 -51.80 13.50 -2.20
N ALA A 167 -50.75 12.97 -2.85
CA ALA A 167 -50.46 11.53 -2.84
C ALA A 167 -50.11 11.00 -1.44
N GLU A 168 -50.54 9.77 -1.17
CA GLU A 168 -50.26 9.09 0.09
C GLU A 168 -48.75 8.82 0.27
N PRO A 169 -48.10 9.33 1.35
CA PRO A 169 -46.65 9.24 1.52
C PRO A 169 -46.09 7.81 1.64
N GLY A 170 -46.83 6.86 2.23
CA GLY A 170 -46.39 5.46 2.38
C GLY A 170 -45.32 5.18 3.44
N GLY A 171 -44.46 6.15 3.78
CA GLY A 171 -43.47 6.08 4.86
C GLY A 171 -42.30 5.11 4.62
N VAL A 172 -41.24 5.23 5.42
CA VAL A 172 -40.10 4.29 5.40
C VAL A 172 -40.53 2.92 5.89
N ARG A 173 -39.94 1.86 5.32
CA ARG A 173 -40.28 0.46 5.61
C ARG A 173 -39.22 -0.18 6.49
N SER A 174 -39.64 -1.08 7.36
CA SER A 174 -38.71 -1.81 8.22
C SER A 174 -37.91 -2.85 7.42
N HIS A 175 -36.84 -3.34 8.02
CA HIS A 175 -36.06 -4.46 7.48
C HIS A 175 -36.93 -5.70 7.23
N ALA A 176 -37.86 -6.00 8.14
CA ALA A 176 -38.78 -7.13 8.04
C ALA A 176 -39.76 -6.96 6.86
N ASP A 177 -40.31 -5.76 6.69
CA ASP A 177 -41.24 -5.46 5.58
C ASP A 177 -40.60 -5.65 4.20
N LEU A 178 -39.28 -5.46 4.11
CA LEU A 178 -38.51 -5.50 2.87
C LEU A 178 -37.74 -6.81 2.68
N GLY A 179 -37.82 -7.76 3.63
CA GLY A 179 -37.07 -9.01 3.58
C GLY A 179 -35.55 -8.83 3.63
N VAL A 180 -35.06 -7.71 4.17
CA VAL A 180 -33.64 -7.40 4.30
C VAL A 180 -33.17 -7.73 5.72
N PRO A 181 -32.03 -8.42 5.92
CA PRO A 181 -31.50 -8.69 7.25
C PRO A 181 -31.31 -7.42 8.09
N ALA A 182 -31.51 -7.52 9.41
CA ALA A 182 -31.27 -6.40 10.32
C ALA A 182 -29.82 -5.89 10.23
N ASN A 183 -29.61 -4.60 10.50
CA ASN A 183 -28.26 -4.05 10.61
C ASN A 183 -27.57 -4.59 11.87
N ALA A 184 -26.38 -5.16 11.68
CA ALA A 184 -25.51 -5.65 12.75
C ALA A 184 -24.26 -4.78 12.97
N LYS A 185 -24.12 -3.66 12.25
CA LYS A 185 -22.97 -2.77 12.26
C LYS A 185 -23.25 -1.49 13.03
N THR A 186 -22.20 -0.93 13.61
CA THR A 186 -22.20 0.44 14.14
C THR A 186 -21.88 1.42 13.00
N ILE A 187 -22.90 2.11 12.50
CA ILE A 187 -22.79 3.06 11.38
C ILE A 187 -23.15 4.49 11.83
N PRO A 188 -22.62 5.54 11.17
CA PRO A 188 -23.09 6.91 11.38
C PRO A 188 -24.54 7.07 10.93
N HIS A 189 -25.22 8.10 11.44
CA HIS A 189 -26.54 8.48 10.96
C HIS A 189 -26.50 9.00 9.52
N GLY A 190 -27.53 8.63 8.75
CA GLY A 190 -27.74 9.12 7.39
C GLY A 190 -28.41 10.50 7.37
N GLY A 191 -28.22 11.23 6.27
CA GLY A 191 -28.96 12.48 6.05
C GLY A 191 -28.14 13.65 5.51
N GLN A 192 -28.83 14.69 5.06
CA GLN A 192 -28.23 15.91 4.51
C GLN A 192 -27.62 16.78 5.63
N ALA A 193 -28.26 16.88 6.79
CA ALA A 193 -27.75 17.66 7.92
C ALA A 193 -26.43 17.06 8.44
N GLU A 194 -26.40 15.74 8.65
CA GLU A 194 -25.20 15.06 9.12
C GLU A 194 -24.04 15.16 8.11
N ALA A 195 -24.34 15.06 6.81
CA ALA A 195 -23.36 15.27 5.75
C ALA A 195 -22.74 16.68 5.79
N GLN A 196 -23.56 17.71 6.03
CA GLN A 196 -23.10 19.10 6.14
C GLN A 196 -22.23 19.32 7.38
N THR A 197 -22.65 18.80 8.54
CA THR A 197 -21.86 18.83 9.78
C THR A 197 -20.52 18.14 9.59
N THR A 198 -20.51 16.97 8.97
CA THR A 198 -19.31 16.19 8.67
C THR A 198 -18.35 16.97 7.76
N LEU A 199 -18.85 17.59 6.68
CA LEU A 199 -18.08 18.44 5.77
C LEU A 199 -17.49 19.65 6.49
N ALA A 200 -18.31 20.36 7.27
CA ALA A 200 -17.89 21.57 8.00
C ALA A 200 -16.77 21.24 8.99
N SER A 201 -16.95 20.17 9.78
CA SER A 201 -15.94 19.66 10.72
C SER A 201 -14.63 19.30 10.03
N PHE A 202 -14.69 18.67 8.84
CA PHE A 202 -13.51 18.35 8.06
C PHE A 202 -12.76 19.61 7.59
N LEU A 203 -13.46 20.57 7.00
CA LEU A 203 -12.86 21.77 6.43
C LEU A 203 -12.36 22.76 7.50
N ALA A 204 -12.97 22.76 8.69
CA ALA A 204 -12.61 23.66 9.77
C ALA A 204 -11.53 23.10 10.71
N VAL A 205 -11.58 21.79 11.03
CA VAL A 205 -10.77 21.20 12.11
C VAL A 205 -10.01 19.95 11.66
N ARG A 206 -10.73 18.89 11.27
CA ARG A 206 -10.13 17.54 11.15
C ARG A 206 -9.19 17.39 9.95
N GLY A 207 -9.42 18.16 8.89
CA GLY A 207 -8.73 18.00 7.61
C GLY A 207 -7.30 18.54 7.57
N VAL A 208 -6.79 19.20 8.62
CA VAL A 208 -5.47 19.85 8.60
C VAL A 208 -4.35 18.86 8.28
N ASN A 209 -4.40 17.65 8.83
CA ASN A 209 -3.41 16.58 8.62
C ASN A 209 -3.83 15.54 7.57
N TYR A 210 -4.94 15.74 6.86
CA TYR A 210 -5.50 14.77 5.92
C TYR A 210 -4.44 14.14 5.00
N MET A 211 -3.54 14.95 4.42
CA MET A 211 -2.51 14.44 3.51
C MET A 211 -1.59 13.40 4.17
N ARG A 212 -1.20 13.61 5.42
CA ARG A 212 -0.25 12.76 6.16
C ARG A 212 -0.93 11.53 6.75
N GLU A 213 -2.12 11.72 7.30
CA GLU A 213 -2.78 10.75 8.18
C GLU A 213 -3.72 9.79 7.43
N MET A 214 -4.15 10.10 6.19
CA MET A 214 -5.13 9.26 5.46
C MET A 214 -4.71 7.80 5.22
N SER A 215 -3.41 7.48 5.29
CA SER A 215 -2.89 6.13 4.99
C SER A 215 -2.92 5.20 6.19
N SER A 216 -2.84 5.74 7.41
CA SER A 216 -2.82 4.95 8.64
C SER A 216 -4.24 4.62 9.08
N PRO A 217 -4.58 3.36 9.39
CA PRO A 217 -5.90 3.01 9.89
C PRO A 217 -6.15 3.55 11.30
N VAL A 218 -5.10 3.92 12.05
CA VAL A 218 -5.21 4.54 13.38
C VAL A 218 -5.75 5.97 13.27
N THR A 219 -5.18 6.77 12.35
CA THR A 219 -5.47 8.21 12.28
C THR A 219 -6.49 8.57 11.20
N ALA A 220 -6.70 7.72 10.19
CA ALA A 220 -7.60 8.01 9.09
C ALA A 220 -9.08 8.08 9.49
N GLU A 221 -9.49 7.39 10.55
CA GLU A 221 -10.86 7.45 11.06
C GLU A 221 -11.27 8.91 11.38
N THR A 222 -10.37 9.66 12.03
CA THR A 222 -10.59 11.06 12.40
C THR A 222 -10.22 12.04 11.29
N SER A 223 -9.06 11.82 10.63
CA SER A 223 -8.47 12.81 9.70
C SER A 223 -9.03 12.78 8.29
N CYS A 224 -9.66 11.68 7.85
CA CYS A 224 -10.35 11.63 6.54
C CYS A 224 -11.68 12.38 6.57
N SER A 225 -12.19 12.80 5.40
CA SER A 225 -13.41 13.61 5.35
C SER A 225 -14.66 12.93 5.90
N ARG A 226 -14.73 11.58 5.82
CA ARG A 226 -15.92 10.77 6.14
C ARG A 226 -17.12 11.04 5.23
N LEU A 227 -16.92 11.67 4.08
CA LEU A 227 -17.99 12.02 3.13
C LEU A 227 -18.28 10.97 2.06
N SER A 228 -17.64 9.80 2.11
CA SER A 228 -17.86 8.76 1.09
C SER A 228 -19.28 8.21 1.10
N ALA A 229 -19.86 7.92 2.26
CA ALA A 229 -21.27 7.48 2.36
C ALA A 229 -22.25 8.61 2.00
N PRO A 230 -22.13 9.84 2.53
CA PRO A 230 -22.95 10.97 2.07
C PRO A 230 -22.94 11.20 0.55
N LEU A 231 -21.79 11.03 -0.11
CA LEU A 231 -21.68 11.14 -1.57
C LEU A 231 -22.34 9.96 -2.29
N ALA A 232 -22.21 8.73 -1.78
CA ALA A 232 -22.79 7.53 -2.39
C ALA A 232 -24.33 7.51 -2.35
N TYR A 233 -24.95 8.06 -1.29
CA TYR A 233 -26.40 8.23 -1.17
C TYR A 233 -26.89 9.59 -1.70
N GLY A 234 -25.96 10.48 -2.05
CA GLY A 234 -26.23 11.80 -2.60
C GLY A 234 -26.93 12.75 -1.62
N THR A 235 -26.72 12.58 -0.31
CA THR A 235 -27.19 13.52 0.72
C THR A 235 -26.40 14.82 0.73
N VAL A 236 -25.26 14.86 0.04
CA VAL A 236 -24.54 16.08 -0.34
C VAL A 236 -24.09 15.98 -1.80
N SER A 237 -24.16 17.06 -2.55
CA SER A 237 -23.65 17.07 -3.93
C SER A 237 -22.12 17.14 -3.96
N LEU A 238 -21.50 16.51 -4.97
CA LEU A 238 -20.06 16.66 -5.19
C LEU A 238 -19.68 18.12 -5.50
N ARG A 239 -20.57 18.87 -6.17
CA ARG A 239 -20.40 20.29 -6.48
C ARG A 239 -20.26 21.11 -5.19
N GLU A 240 -21.17 20.95 -4.23
CA GLU A 240 -21.09 21.62 -2.93
C GLU A 240 -19.77 21.30 -2.21
N VAL A 241 -19.35 20.03 -2.20
CA VAL A 241 -18.10 19.61 -1.54
C VAL A 241 -16.87 20.25 -2.20
N VAL A 242 -16.81 20.26 -3.55
CA VAL A 242 -15.70 20.89 -4.29
C VAL A 242 -15.65 22.39 -4.04
N GLN A 243 -16.78 23.08 -4.13
CA GLN A 243 -16.84 24.53 -3.93
C GLN A 243 -16.50 24.93 -2.50
N ALA A 244 -17.03 24.23 -1.50
CA ALA A 244 -16.68 24.47 -0.09
C ALA A 244 -15.18 24.21 0.17
N THR A 245 -14.61 23.16 -0.44
CA THR A 245 -13.16 22.87 -0.35
C THR A 245 -12.33 24.00 -0.97
N ARG A 246 -12.73 24.50 -2.14
CA ARG A 246 -12.04 25.60 -2.84
C ARG A 246 -12.14 26.92 -2.10
N GLN A 247 -13.32 27.22 -1.56
CA GLN A 247 -13.53 28.38 -0.70
C GLN A 247 -12.59 28.31 0.52
N ARG A 248 -12.60 27.19 1.24
CA ARG A 248 -11.71 27.00 2.39
C ARG A 248 -10.24 27.11 2.00
N LEU A 249 -9.85 26.56 0.84
CA LEU A 249 -8.49 26.67 0.32
C LEU A 249 -8.11 28.12 -0.01
N ALA A 250 -9.04 28.95 -0.47
CA ALA A 250 -8.81 30.37 -0.70
C ALA A 250 -8.64 31.13 0.62
N GLU A 251 -9.50 30.88 1.61
CA GLU A 251 -9.43 31.46 2.96
C GLU A 251 -8.06 31.19 3.61
N VAL A 252 -7.65 29.93 3.71
CA VAL A 252 -6.37 29.56 4.38
C VAL A 252 -5.12 29.98 3.61
N LYS A 253 -5.24 30.32 2.32
CA LYS A 253 -4.13 30.92 1.55
C LYS A 253 -4.01 32.42 1.78
N GLY A 254 -5.14 33.09 2.03
CA GLY A 254 -5.19 34.52 2.30
C GLY A 254 -4.87 34.88 3.75
N ASP A 255 -4.98 33.92 4.67
CA ASP A 255 -4.69 34.11 6.09
C ASP A 255 -3.23 33.77 6.42
N PRO A 256 -2.39 34.75 6.80
CA PRO A 256 -0.99 34.51 7.17
C PRO A 256 -0.82 33.71 8.47
N ASN A 257 -1.88 33.59 9.28
CA ASN A 257 -1.87 32.83 10.53
C ASN A 257 -2.40 31.40 10.36
N ALA A 258 -2.90 31.05 9.18
CA ALA A 258 -3.42 29.70 8.94
C ALA A 258 -2.29 28.66 8.95
N ASP A 259 -2.58 27.49 9.52
CA ASP A 259 -1.62 26.39 9.51
C ASP A 259 -1.23 26.01 8.06
N PRO A 260 0.06 26.03 7.69
CA PRO A 260 0.52 25.81 6.32
C PRO A 260 0.21 24.39 5.80
N ARG A 261 -0.15 23.45 6.69
CA ARG A 261 -0.60 22.10 6.31
C ARG A 261 -1.95 22.12 5.59
N TRP A 262 -2.84 23.07 5.90
CA TRP A 262 -4.17 23.17 5.28
C TRP A 262 -4.11 23.21 3.75
N VAL A 263 -3.24 24.05 3.19
CA VAL A 263 -3.12 24.21 1.73
C VAL A 263 -2.77 22.89 1.06
N ARG A 264 -1.85 22.10 1.65
CA ARG A 264 -1.43 20.79 1.11
C ARG A 264 -2.55 19.76 1.25
N SER A 265 -3.19 19.71 2.42
CA SER A 265 -4.28 18.79 2.72
C SER A 265 -5.51 19.02 1.84
N LEU A 266 -5.95 20.26 1.66
CA LEU A 266 -7.12 20.60 0.84
C LEU A 266 -6.87 20.35 -0.66
N ARG A 267 -5.67 20.65 -1.17
CA ARG A 267 -5.28 20.28 -2.56
C ARG A 267 -5.26 18.76 -2.76
N SER A 268 -4.76 18.02 -1.76
CA SER A 268 -4.78 16.55 -1.78
C SER A 268 -6.22 16.02 -1.77
N TYR A 269 -7.10 16.63 -0.98
CA TYR A 269 -8.51 16.28 -0.89
C TYR A 269 -9.27 16.57 -2.19
N GLU A 270 -9.13 17.77 -2.77
CA GLU A 270 -9.75 18.16 -4.05
C GLU A 270 -9.35 17.18 -5.18
N SER A 271 -8.09 16.77 -5.22
CA SER A 271 -7.62 15.73 -6.15
C SER A 271 -8.44 14.43 -6.00
N ARG A 272 -8.84 14.05 -4.79
CA ARG A 272 -9.66 12.84 -4.55
C ARG A 272 -11.11 13.01 -4.99
N LEU A 273 -11.68 14.21 -4.88
CA LEU A 273 -12.99 14.54 -5.44
C LEU A 273 -12.99 14.44 -6.98
N HIS A 274 -11.87 14.75 -7.63
CA HIS A 274 -11.71 14.50 -9.06
C HIS A 274 -11.58 13.00 -9.38
N TRP A 275 -10.86 12.23 -8.55
CA TRP A 275 -10.77 10.77 -8.70
C TRP A 275 -12.10 10.05 -8.55
N HIS A 276 -13.01 10.56 -7.70
CA HIS A 276 -14.38 10.08 -7.56
C HIS A 276 -15.03 9.94 -8.95
N CYS A 277 -15.26 11.06 -9.66
CA CYS A 277 -15.88 11.02 -10.98
C CYS A 277 -15.05 10.24 -12.01
N HIS A 278 -13.72 10.28 -11.93
CA HIS A 278 -12.87 9.55 -12.87
C HIS A 278 -13.12 8.04 -12.84
N PHE A 279 -13.33 7.47 -11.64
CA PHE A 279 -13.64 6.05 -11.49
C PHE A 279 -15.08 5.73 -11.89
N LEU A 280 -16.07 6.53 -11.47
CA LEU A 280 -17.45 6.34 -11.93
C LEU A 280 -17.55 6.36 -13.45
N GLN A 281 -16.85 7.32 -14.09
CA GLN A 281 -16.80 7.43 -15.54
C GLN A 281 -16.24 6.17 -16.21
N ARG A 282 -15.38 5.39 -15.55
CA ARG A 282 -14.85 4.15 -16.14
C ARG A 282 -15.96 3.10 -16.27
N LEU A 283 -16.75 2.92 -15.22
CA LEU A 283 -17.91 2.01 -15.25
C LEU A 283 -18.95 2.51 -16.26
N GLU A 284 -19.26 3.81 -16.26
CA GLU A 284 -20.17 4.42 -17.24
C GLU A 284 -19.74 4.15 -18.69
N SER A 285 -18.44 4.24 -18.97
CA SER A 285 -17.88 4.01 -20.32
C SER A 285 -17.72 2.52 -20.67
N GLU A 286 -17.63 1.62 -19.69
CA GLU A 286 -17.41 0.19 -19.91
C GLU A 286 -18.06 -0.69 -18.81
N PRO A 287 -19.41 -0.78 -18.77
CA PRO A 287 -20.15 -1.43 -17.68
C PRO A 287 -19.79 -2.90 -17.45
N GLN A 288 -19.31 -3.57 -18.49
CA GLN A 288 -18.89 -4.98 -18.44
C GLN A 288 -17.76 -5.23 -17.43
N MET A 289 -17.03 -4.19 -16.99
CA MET A 289 -15.97 -4.33 -15.98
C MET A 289 -16.46 -4.83 -14.61
N GLU A 290 -17.77 -4.77 -14.34
CA GLU A 290 -18.38 -5.40 -13.17
C GLU A 290 -18.27 -6.94 -13.20
N PHE A 291 -18.30 -7.53 -14.39
CA PHE A 291 -18.39 -8.98 -14.55
C PHE A 291 -17.09 -9.64 -15.00
N ARG A 292 -16.22 -8.88 -15.69
CA ARG A 292 -15.06 -9.45 -16.37
C ARG A 292 -13.89 -8.48 -16.44
N ASN A 293 -12.67 -8.99 -16.67
CA ASN A 293 -11.48 -8.14 -16.69
C ASN A 293 -11.59 -7.06 -17.78
N LEU A 294 -11.17 -5.85 -17.44
CA LEU A 294 -11.13 -4.72 -18.37
C LEU A 294 -10.12 -5.00 -19.49
N ASN A 295 -8.96 -5.58 -19.15
CA ASN A 295 -8.04 -6.16 -20.13
C ASN A 295 -8.38 -7.64 -20.32
N ARG A 296 -8.94 -7.97 -21.48
CA ARG A 296 -9.40 -9.33 -21.81
C ARG A 296 -8.26 -10.35 -21.89
N ALA A 297 -7.02 -9.91 -22.14
CA ALA A 297 -5.86 -10.80 -22.11
C ALA A 297 -5.51 -11.32 -20.70
N LEU A 298 -6.19 -10.83 -19.67
CA LEU A 298 -6.05 -11.29 -18.29
C LEU A 298 -7.23 -12.16 -17.82
N ASP A 299 -8.17 -12.49 -18.72
CA ASP A 299 -9.15 -13.54 -18.45
C ASP A 299 -8.46 -14.89 -18.31
N GLY A 300 -8.97 -15.71 -17.40
CA GLY A 300 -8.38 -17.01 -17.04
C GLY A 300 -7.16 -16.92 -16.11
N LEU A 301 -6.74 -15.71 -15.71
CA LEU A 301 -5.59 -15.54 -14.81
C LEU A 301 -5.81 -16.19 -13.42
N ARG A 302 -7.05 -16.24 -12.94
CA ARG A 302 -7.38 -16.74 -11.58
C ARG A 302 -8.67 -17.56 -11.50
N GLU A 303 -9.48 -17.58 -12.54
CA GLU A 303 -10.82 -18.17 -12.59
C GLU A 303 -10.77 -19.67 -12.23
N ASP A 304 -9.74 -20.38 -12.67
CA ASP A 304 -9.56 -21.83 -12.42
C ASP A 304 -8.79 -22.14 -11.12
N HIS A 305 -8.49 -21.13 -10.29
CA HIS A 305 -7.66 -21.26 -9.10
C HIS A 305 -8.43 -20.99 -7.79
N TRP A 306 -9.74 -21.19 -7.78
CA TRP A 306 -10.56 -20.97 -6.59
C TRP A 306 -10.09 -21.82 -5.41
N ASN A 307 -9.95 -21.18 -4.24
CA ASN A 307 -9.66 -21.84 -2.98
C ASN A 307 -10.63 -21.31 -1.92
N GLN A 308 -11.57 -22.16 -1.51
CA GLN A 308 -12.63 -21.80 -0.56
C GLN A 308 -12.06 -21.46 0.83
N GLU A 309 -11.10 -22.24 1.32
CA GLU A 309 -10.48 -22.01 2.63
C GLU A 309 -9.77 -20.64 2.68
N HIS A 310 -9.01 -20.30 1.64
CA HIS A 310 -8.37 -18.99 1.54
C HIS A 310 -9.39 -17.85 1.59
N PHE A 311 -10.49 -17.98 0.86
CA PHE A 311 -11.55 -16.98 0.87
C PHE A 311 -12.20 -16.87 2.26
N ASP A 312 -12.57 -18.00 2.87
CA ASP A 312 -13.24 -18.03 4.17
C ASP A 312 -12.35 -17.43 5.26
N ARG A 313 -11.07 -17.82 5.31
CA ARG A 313 -10.11 -17.25 6.26
C ARG A 313 -9.92 -15.75 6.08
N TRP A 314 -9.92 -15.26 4.84
CA TRP A 314 -9.82 -13.84 4.56
C TRP A 314 -11.10 -13.08 4.91
N ALA A 315 -12.28 -13.58 4.52
CA ALA A 315 -13.57 -12.93 4.76
C ALA A 315 -13.94 -12.86 6.26
N HIS A 316 -13.34 -13.72 7.09
CA HIS A 316 -13.53 -13.74 8.55
C HIS A 316 -12.38 -13.10 9.34
N GLY A 317 -11.34 -12.58 8.70
CA GLY A 317 -10.19 -12.00 9.40
C GLY A 317 -9.45 -13.04 10.26
N GLN A 318 -9.12 -14.17 9.64
CA GLN A 318 -8.41 -15.32 10.21
C GLN A 318 -7.25 -15.78 9.31
N THR A 319 -6.65 -14.85 8.57
CA THR A 319 -5.54 -15.12 7.65
C THR A 319 -4.23 -15.38 8.39
N GLY A 320 -4.14 -15.02 9.67
CA GLY A 320 -2.90 -15.06 10.44
C GLY A 320 -2.01 -13.85 10.18
N PHE A 321 -2.44 -12.87 9.38
CA PHE A 321 -1.75 -11.59 9.18
C PHE A 321 -2.48 -10.47 9.95
N PRO A 322 -1.95 -10.00 11.10
CA PRO A 322 -2.69 -9.17 12.05
C PRO A 322 -3.36 -7.93 11.46
N LEU A 323 -2.66 -7.19 10.59
CA LEU A 323 -3.24 -5.99 9.98
C LEU A 323 -4.38 -6.33 9.01
N VAL A 324 -4.27 -7.42 8.25
CA VAL A 324 -5.33 -7.88 7.34
C VAL A 324 -6.57 -8.28 8.14
N ASP A 325 -6.35 -9.05 9.19
CA ASP A 325 -7.41 -9.58 10.06
C ASP A 325 -8.10 -8.44 10.82
N ALA A 326 -7.32 -7.49 11.38
CA ALA A 326 -7.82 -6.26 12.00
C ALA A 326 -8.69 -5.44 11.04
N CYS A 327 -8.25 -5.28 9.79
CA CYS A 327 -8.99 -4.53 8.78
C CYS A 327 -10.34 -5.19 8.44
N VAL A 328 -10.36 -6.51 8.24
CA VAL A 328 -11.62 -7.23 7.96
C VAL A 328 -12.56 -7.15 9.15
N ARG A 329 -12.06 -7.30 10.38
CA ARG A 329 -12.88 -7.20 11.60
C ARG A 329 -13.44 -5.78 11.80
N MET A 330 -12.63 -4.74 11.61
CA MET A 330 -13.12 -3.36 11.61
C MET A 330 -14.21 -3.13 10.56
N LEU A 331 -14.00 -3.63 9.34
CA LEU A 331 -14.96 -3.48 8.26
C LEU A 331 -16.29 -4.18 8.58
N ARG A 332 -16.23 -5.38 9.17
CA ARG A 332 -17.40 -6.14 9.61
C ARG A 332 -18.19 -5.43 10.71
N GLU A 333 -17.51 -4.71 11.60
CA GLU A 333 -18.16 -3.97 12.70
C GLU A 333 -18.70 -2.60 12.26
N THR A 334 -17.97 -1.86 11.43
CA THR A 334 -18.21 -0.42 11.20
C THR A 334 -18.66 -0.07 9.79
N GLY A 335 -18.47 -0.98 8.84
CA GLY A 335 -18.75 -0.75 7.42
C GLY A 335 -17.80 0.25 6.75
N TRP A 336 -16.66 0.59 7.36
CA TRP A 336 -15.71 1.55 6.80
C TRP A 336 -14.25 1.17 7.01
N LEU A 337 -13.42 1.45 6.01
CA LEU A 337 -11.96 1.43 6.07
C LEU A 337 -11.37 2.60 5.29
N ASN A 338 -10.16 3.04 5.66
CA ASN A 338 -9.42 3.99 4.84
C ASN A 338 -8.90 3.34 3.55
N PHE A 339 -8.65 4.15 2.51
CA PHE A 339 -8.31 3.65 1.18
C PHE A 339 -7.12 2.68 1.18
N ARG A 340 -6.05 3.00 1.93
CA ARG A 340 -4.80 2.23 1.92
C ARG A 340 -5.06 0.78 2.36
N MET A 341 -5.87 0.61 3.40
CA MET A 341 -6.25 -0.71 3.90
C MET A 341 -7.19 -1.43 2.94
N ARG A 342 -8.14 -0.74 2.31
CA ARG A 342 -8.97 -1.33 1.23
C ARG A 342 -8.10 -1.89 0.10
N ALA A 343 -7.12 -1.11 -0.36
CA ALA A 343 -6.20 -1.55 -1.41
C ALA A 343 -5.34 -2.75 -0.97
N MET A 344 -4.90 -2.76 0.29
CA MET A 344 -4.18 -3.90 0.87
C MET A 344 -5.04 -5.16 0.91
N LEU A 345 -6.31 -5.08 1.34
CA LEU A 345 -7.21 -6.24 1.39
C LEU A 345 -7.41 -6.86 0.01
N VAL A 346 -7.65 -6.04 -1.02
CA VAL A 346 -7.81 -6.51 -2.40
C VAL A 346 -6.50 -7.11 -2.95
N SER A 347 -5.38 -6.44 -2.69
CA SER A 347 -4.05 -6.92 -3.09
C SER A 347 -3.71 -8.24 -2.40
N PHE A 348 -3.98 -8.39 -1.10
CA PHE A 348 -3.73 -9.62 -0.36
C PHE A 348 -4.58 -10.78 -0.90
N ALA A 349 -5.90 -10.59 -1.07
CA ALA A 349 -6.78 -11.59 -1.64
C ALA A 349 -6.35 -12.03 -3.04
N SER A 350 -6.06 -11.08 -3.94
CA SER A 350 -5.78 -11.39 -5.35
C SER A 350 -4.34 -11.83 -5.65
N GLN A 351 -3.37 -11.54 -4.77
CA GLN A 351 -1.96 -11.80 -5.05
C GLN A 351 -1.32 -12.73 -4.03
N HIS A 352 -1.66 -12.65 -2.74
CA HIS A 352 -1.12 -13.59 -1.75
C HIS A 352 -1.97 -14.86 -1.66
N LEU A 353 -3.30 -14.72 -1.70
CA LEU A 353 -4.22 -15.86 -1.67
C LEU A 353 -4.61 -16.36 -3.07
N TRP A 354 -4.24 -15.59 -4.11
CA TRP A 354 -4.49 -15.88 -5.52
C TRP A 354 -5.97 -16.03 -5.91
N LEU A 355 -6.88 -15.38 -5.18
CA LEU A 355 -8.32 -15.42 -5.45
C LEU A 355 -8.69 -14.52 -6.64
N HIS A 356 -9.65 -14.95 -7.45
CA HIS A 356 -10.24 -14.10 -8.49
C HIS A 356 -10.95 -12.89 -7.83
N TRP A 357 -10.77 -11.69 -8.38
CA TRP A 357 -11.17 -10.44 -7.72
C TRP A 357 -12.67 -10.29 -7.49
N ARG A 358 -13.53 -10.96 -8.29
CA ARG A 358 -14.98 -10.74 -8.24
C ARG A 358 -15.60 -11.19 -6.93
N THR A 359 -15.34 -12.42 -6.47
CA THR A 359 -15.96 -12.95 -5.23
C THR A 359 -15.53 -12.17 -3.98
N PRO A 360 -14.24 -11.89 -3.74
CA PRO A 360 -13.82 -10.93 -2.71
C PRO A 360 -14.43 -9.53 -2.90
N GLY A 361 -14.60 -9.09 -4.15
CA GLY A 361 -15.23 -7.81 -4.46
C GLY A 361 -16.69 -7.73 -4.04
N LEU A 362 -17.46 -8.80 -4.23
CA LEU A 362 -18.84 -8.87 -3.77
C LEU A 362 -18.96 -8.90 -2.26
N PHE A 363 -18.12 -9.71 -1.60
CA PHE A 363 -18.05 -9.72 -0.15
C PHE A 363 -17.81 -8.31 0.37
N LEU A 364 -16.80 -7.62 -0.15
CA LEU A 364 -16.50 -6.30 0.34
C LEU A 364 -17.57 -5.27 -0.04
N ALA A 365 -18.16 -5.32 -1.24
CA ALA A 365 -19.25 -4.44 -1.68
C ALA A 365 -20.41 -4.46 -0.69
N ARG A 366 -20.74 -5.67 -0.21
CA ARG A 366 -21.75 -5.90 0.80
C ARG A 366 -21.38 -5.34 2.17
N GLU A 367 -20.09 -5.20 2.48
CA GLU A 367 -19.60 -4.79 3.79
C GLU A 367 -19.37 -3.27 3.91
N TRP A 368 -19.07 -2.55 2.82
CA TRP A 368 -18.84 -1.10 2.89
C TRP A 368 -20.13 -0.30 2.81
N LEU A 369 -20.37 0.53 3.83
CA LEU A 369 -21.49 1.46 3.84
C LEU A 369 -21.49 2.41 2.63
N ASP A 370 -20.30 2.77 2.14
CA ASP A 370 -20.08 3.69 1.03
C ASP A 370 -19.85 2.99 -0.32
N ASN A 371 -20.43 1.80 -0.53
CA ASN A 371 -20.30 1.07 -1.78
C ASN A 371 -20.85 1.88 -2.97
N GLU A 372 -19.93 2.39 -3.78
CA GLU A 372 -20.20 3.09 -5.03
C GLU A 372 -19.66 2.22 -6.19
N PRO A 373 -20.52 1.50 -6.94
CA PRO A 373 -20.11 0.52 -7.95
C PRO A 373 -19.04 1.03 -8.91
N GLY A 374 -19.16 2.30 -9.33
CA GLY A 374 -18.20 2.91 -10.25
C GLY A 374 -16.77 3.03 -9.68
N ILE A 375 -16.66 3.33 -8.38
CA ILE A 375 -15.39 3.37 -7.66
C ILE A 375 -14.94 1.95 -7.32
N HIS A 376 -15.85 1.15 -6.77
CA HIS A 376 -15.58 -0.18 -6.26
C HIS A 376 -14.97 -1.09 -7.32
N TRP A 377 -15.68 -1.36 -8.42
CA TRP A 377 -15.19 -2.28 -9.46
C TRP A 377 -13.93 -1.75 -10.16
N SER A 378 -13.78 -0.43 -10.28
CA SER A 378 -12.54 0.21 -10.74
C SER A 378 -11.35 -0.08 -9.83
N GLN A 379 -11.55 -0.02 -8.51
CA GLN A 379 -10.51 -0.31 -7.52
C GLN A 379 -10.24 -1.81 -7.40
N MET A 380 -11.27 -2.66 -7.43
CA MET A 380 -11.10 -4.11 -7.39
C MET A 380 -10.16 -4.60 -8.47
N GLN A 381 -10.40 -4.20 -9.73
CA GLN A 381 -9.52 -4.60 -10.82
C GLN A 381 -8.14 -3.91 -10.76
N MET A 382 -8.09 -2.63 -10.36
CA MET A 382 -6.82 -1.90 -10.27
C MET A 382 -5.87 -2.53 -9.26
N GLN A 383 -6.35 -2.81 -8.05
CA GLN A 383 -5.53 -3.39 -6.98
C GLN A 383 -5.25 -4.88 -7.22
N SER A 384 -6.11 -5.57 -7.98
CA SER A 384 -5.87 -6.95 -8.44
C SER A 384 -4.91 -7.07 -9.64
N SER A 385 -4.45 -5.92 -10.16
CA SER A 385 -3.57 -5.81 -11.33
C SER A 385 -4.17 -6.33 -12.64
N THR A 386 -5.50 -6.24 -12.80
CA THR A 386 -6.23 -6.75 -13.98
C THR A 386 -6.69 -5.68 -14.98
N VAL A 387 -6.33 -4.41 -14.75
CA VAL A 387 -6.63 -3.29 -15.67
C VAL A 387 -5.64 -3.21 -16.84
N GLY A 388 -4.39 -3.65 -16.66
CA GLY A 388 -3.36 -3.71 -17.70
C GLY A 388 -2.58 -2.41 -17.97
N ILE A 389 -3.16 -1.22 -17.77
CA ILE A 389 -2.46 0.07 -18.01
C ILE A 389 -1.76 0.65 -16.78
N ASN A 390 -1.96 0.05 -15.60
CA ASN A 390 -1.36 0.48 -14.34
C ASN A 390 -0.07 -0.31 -14.04
N ARG A 391 0.76 0.24 -13.14
CA ARG A 391 1.87 -0.52 -12.55
C ARG A 391 1.29 -1.59 -11.62
N VAL A 392 1.86 -2.79 -11.68
CA VAL A 392 1.56 -3.86 -10.71
C VAL A 392 2.06 -3.41 -9.35
N ARG A 393 1.16 -3.37 -8.37
CA ARG A 393 1.44 -3.06 -6.98
C ARG A 393 1.01 -4.27 -6.15
N ILE A 394 1.95 -4.84 -5.40
CA ILE A 394 1.70 -5.92 -4.45
C ILE A 394 2.02 -5.38 -3.06
N TYR A 395 1.01 -5.30 -2.20
CA TYR A 395 1.13 -4.78 -0.85
C TYR A 395 1.64 -5.88 0.08
N SER A 396 2.73 -5.61 0.78
CA SER A 396 3.23 -6.48 1.85
C SER A 396 2.43 -6.19 3.13
N PRO A 397 1.59 -7.11 3.64
CA PRO A 397 0.79 -6.87 4.84
C PRO A 397 1.65 -6.58 6.07
N THR A 398 2.78 -7.27 6.24
CA THR A 398 3.70 -7.06 7.38
C THR A 398 4.39 -5.71 7.33
N ARG A 399 4.83 -5.28 6.14
CA ARG A 399 5.38 -3.93 5.94
C ARG A 399 4.33 -2.85 6.17
N GLN A 400 3.10 -3.06 5.67
CA GLN A 400 2.01 -2.10 5.92
C GLN A 400 1.70 -1.99 7.42
N ALA A 401 1.71 -3.09 8.16
CA ALA A 401 1.53 -3.08 9.61
C ALA A 401 2.57 -2.19 10.31
N ARG A 402 3.87 -2.43 10.03
CA ARG A 402 4.98 -1.64 10.60
C ARG A 402 4.92 -0.15 10.24
N GLU A 403 4.55 0.18 9.00
CA GLU A 403 4.55 1.58 8.52
C GLU A 403 3.30 2.36 8.92
N GLN A 404 2.15 1.70 9.10
CA GLN A 404 0.85 2.36 9.25
C GLN A 404 0.24 2.19 10.64
N ASP A 405 0.75 1.24 11.42
CA ASP A 405 0.32 0.92 12.79
C ASP A 405 1.56 0.57 13.64
N GLU A 406 2.53 1.50 13.73
CA GLU A 406 3.87 1.27 14.32
C GLU A 406 3.83 0.64 15.72
N SER A 407 2.93 1.12 16.60
CA SER A 407 2.70 0.61 17.95
C SER A 407 1.85 -0.66 18.01
N GLY A 408 1.16 -1.00 16.93
CA GLY A 408 0.19 -2.09 16.88
C GLY A 408 -1.16 -1.75 17.53
N ASP A 409 -1.46 -0.46 17.76
CA ASP A 409 -2.69 -0.03 18.43
C ASP A 409 -3.95 -0.42 17.66
N PHE A 410 -3.92 -0.30 16.33
CA PHE A 410 -5.03 -0.71 15.48
C PHE A 410 -5.22 -2.23 15.53
N ILE A 411 -4.13 -2.98 15.43
CA ILE A 411 -4.16 -4.44 15.55
C ILE A 411 -4.72 -4.87 16.89
N ARG A 412 -4.23 -4.32 18.01
CA ARG A 412 -4.71 -4.69 19.36
C ARG A 412 -6.17 -4.36 19.56
N ARG A 413 -6.67 -3.27 18.98
CA ARG A 413 -8.09 -2.90 19.04
C ARG A 413 -9.01 -3.91 18.35
N TRP A 414 -8.60 -4.41 17.18
CA TRP A 414 -9.47 -5.24 16.33
C TRP A 414 -9.16 -6.73 16.38
N VAL A 415 -8.00 -7.11 16.93
CA VAL A 415 -7.56 -8.48 17.18
C VAL A 415 -7.13 -8.59 18.65
N PRO A 416 -8.09 -8.49 19.59
CA PRO A 416 -7.79 -8.40 21.02
C PRO A 416 -7.06 -9.64 21.57
N GLU A 417 -7.19 -10.79 20.91
CA GLU A 417 -6.42 -12.00 21.26
C GLU A 417 -4.90 -11.85 21.04
N LEU A 418 -4.44 -10.80 20.34
CA LEU A 418 -3.03 -10.41 20.22
C LEU A 418 -2.59 -9.36 21.25
N GLY A 419 -3.46 -9.02 22.20
CA GLY A 419 -3.23 -7.98 23.21
C GLY A 419 -1.95 -8.16 24.03
N ASP A 420 -1.56 -9.41 24.33
CA ASP A 420 -0.37 -9.75 25.12
C ASP A 420 0.91 -9.92 24.28
N VAL A 421 0.81 -9.83 22.95
CA VAL A 421 1.99 -9.97 22.07
C VAL A 421 2.91 -8.77 22.28
N PRO A 422 4.22 -8.97 22.54
CA PRO A 422 5.16 -7.85 22.69
C PRO A 422 5.20 -6.97 21.43
N GLY A 423 5.45 -5.67 21.59
CA GLY A 423 5.41 -4.69 20.51
C GLY A 423 6.23 -5.08 19.28
N ASP A 424 7.44 -5.62 19.49
CA ASP A 424 8.34 -6.04 18.40
C ASP A 424 7.76 -7.17 17.52
N PHE A 425 6.79 -7.93 18.04
CA PHE A 425 6.19 -9.08 17.37
C PHE A 425 4.73 -8.85 16.93
N ILE A 426 4.09 -7.73 17.28
CA ILE A 426 2.66 -7.51 17.02
C ILE A 426 2.29 -7.58 15.52
N HIS A 427 3.24 -7.25 14.64
CA HIS A 427 3.05 -7.29 13.18
C HIS A 427 3.35 -8.66 12.56
N ALA A 428 4.02 -9.54 13.29
CA ALA A 428 4.41 -10.89 12.86
C ALA A 428 4.42 -11.85 14.08
N PRO A 429 3.27 -12.10 14.73
CA PRO A 429 3.20 -12.81 16.00
C PRO A 429 3.72 -14.24 15.91
N TRP A 430 3.71 -14.85 14.71
CA TRP A 430 4.27 -16.18 14.46
C TRP A 430 5.80 -16.25 14.64
N GLU A 431 6.51 -15.11 14.67
CA GLU A 431 7.94 -15.04 14.96
C GLU A 431 8.24 -15.03 16.47
N TRP A 432 7.22 -14.81 17.31
CA TRP A 432 7.37 -14.80 18.76
C TRP A 432 7.42 -16.23 19.32
N THR A 433 8.35 -16.52 20.23
CA THR A 433 8.44 -17.83 20.91
C THR A 433 7.18 -18.19 21.70
N GLY A 434 6.37 -17.20 22.07
CA GLY A 434 5.06 -17.38 22.71
C GLY A 434 3.90 -17.68 21.75
N ALA A 435 4.12 -17.72 20.43
CA ALA A 435 3.05 -17.82 19.43
C ALA A 435 2.10 -19.01 19.65
N GLY A 436 2.62 -20.16 20.10
CA GLY A 436 1.81 -21.35 20.38
C GLY A 436 0.80 -21.21 21.52
N ARG A 437 0.87 -20.12 22.30
CA ARG A 437 -0.08 -19.78 23.37
C ARG A 437 -1.24 -18.90 22.88
N LEU A 438 -1.11 -18.33 21.68
CA LEU A 438 -2.10 -17.42 21.13
C LEU A 438 -3.27 -18.21 20.55
N ASN A 439 -4.50 -17.78 20.85
CA ASN A 439 -5.68 -18.23 20.13
C ASN A 439 -5.83 -17.47 18.80
N TYR A 440 -4.79 -17.49 17.97
CA TYR A 440 -4.73 -16.76 16.71
C TYR A 440 -4.04 -17.63 15.64
N PRO A 441 -4.61 -17.74 14.43
CA PRO A 441 -4.13 -18.72 13.46
C PRO A 441 -2.74 -18.36 12.90
N PRO A 442 -1.93 -19.37 12.51
CA PRO A 442 -0.69 -19.09 11.80
C PRO A 442 -0.99 -18.50 10.41
N PRO A 443 0.00 -17.82 9.78
CA PRO A 443 -0.13 -17.31 8.42
C PRO A 443 -0.65 -18.37 7.45
N VAL A 444 -1.73 -18.04 6.73
CA VAL A 444 -2.35 -18.91 5.72
C VAL A 444 -1.42 -19.21 4.54
N VAL A 445 -0.45 -18.33 4.29
CA VAL A 445 0.54 -18.48 3.22
C VAL A 445 1.89 -17.92 3.66
N ASN A 446 2.98 -18.37 3.03
CA ASN A 446 4.25 -17.67 3.09
C ASN A 446 4.19 -16.39 2.24
N GLU A 447 4.29 -15.22 2.86
CA GLU A 447 4.14 -13.92 2.18
C GLU A 447 5.10 -13.74 1.00
N GLN A 448 6.38 -14.08 1.19
CA GLN A 448 7.42 -13.85 0.19
C GLN A 448 7.25 -14.76 -1.01
N GLU A 449 6.97 -16.04 -0.76
CA GLU A 449 6.73 -17.02 -1.81
C GLU A 449 5.48 -16.69 -2.61
N ALA A 450 4.35 -16.42 -1.94
CA ALA A 450 3.10 -16.06 -2.58
C ALA A 450 3.26 -14.79 -3.43
N GLY A 451 3.91 -13.75 -2.89
CA GLY A 451 4.20 -12.53 -3.63
C GLY A 451 5.12 -12.74 -4.84
N ARG A 452 6.10 -13.65 -4.76
CA ARG A 452 6.97 -14.01 -5.89
C ARG A 452 6.20 -14.75 -6.98
N LEU A 453 5.42 -15.76 -6.61
CA LEU A 453 4.57 -16.52 -7.54
C LEU A 453 3.57 -15.59 -8.24
N ALA A 454 2.97 -14.66 -7.50
CA ALA A 454 2.06 -13.67 -8.06
C ALA A 454 2.72 -12.78 -9.11
N ARG A 455 3.93 -12.25 -8.81
CA ARG A 455 4.69 -11.46 -9.78
C ARG A 455 4.99 -12.25 -11.06
N ALA A 456 5.41 -13.50 -10.91
CA ALA A 456 5.72 -14.36 -12.04
C ALA A 456 4.49 -14.61 -12.93
N ARG A 457 3.36 -15.01 -12.34
CA ARG A 457 2.10 -15.26 -13.06
C ARG A 457 1.54 -14.02 -13.75
N ILE A 458 1.52 -12.87 -13.05
CA ILE A 458 1.09 -11.59 -13.66
C ILE A 458 2.02 -11.21 -14.80
N SER A 459 3.34 -11.35 -14.62
CA SER A 459 4.31 -11.02 -15.67
C SER A 459 4.13 -11.91 -16.90
N ALA A 460 3.88 -13.21 -16.71
CA ALA A 460 3.61 -14.14 -17.80
C ALA A 460 2.34 -13.76 -18.57
N ALA A 461 1.24 -13.46 -17.87
CA ALA A 461 -0.01 -13.04 -18.51
C ALA A 461 0.13 -11.73 -19.29
N ARG A 462 0.93 -10.78 -18.78
CA ARG A 462 1.22 -9.51 -19.49
C ARG A 462 2.15 -9.67 -20.69
N ALA A 463 2.79 -10.83 -20.86
CA ALA A 463 3.61 -11.16 -22.02
C ALA A 463 2.79 -11.80 -23.16
N ALA A 464 1.50 -12.07 -22.95
CA ALA A 464 0.62 -12.62 -23.98
C ALA A 464 0.50 -11.65 -25.18
N PRO A 465 0.39 -12.16 -26.43
CA PRO A 465 0.33 -11.33 -27.63
C PRO A 465 -0.81 -10.30 -27.61
N GLU A 466 -1.97 -10.71 -27.10
CA GLU A 466 -3.18 -9.88 -27.03
C GLU A 466 -3.09 -8.74 -25.99
N PHE A 467 -2.15 -8.81 -25.04
CA PHE A 467 -2.10 -7.90 -23.90
C PHE A 467 -1.89 -6.44 -24.29
N GLU A 468 -0.95 -6.18 -25.21
CA GLU A 468 -0.58 -4.81 -25.61
C GLU A 468 -1.72 -4.13 -26.40
N ALA A 469 -2.41 -4.88 -27.25
CA ALA A 469 -3.57 -4.37 -27.99
C ALA A 469 -4.70 -3.97 -27.03
N GLU A 470 -5.02 -4.83 -26.06
CA GLU A 470 -6.02 -4.53 -25.04
C GLU A 470 -5.60 -3.36 -24.13
N ALA A 471 -4.33 -3.30 -23.71
CA ALA A 471 -3.82 -2.19 -22.91
C ALA A 471 -3.93 -0.85 -23.65
N ARG A 472 -3.66 -0.84 -24.96
CA ARG A 472 -3.83 0.36 -25.80
C ARG A 472 -5.29 0.80 -25.89
N ARG A 473 -6.20 -0.13 -26.19
CA ARG A 473 -7.66 0.13 -26.23
C ARG A 473 -8.15 0.77 -24.91
N ILE A 474 -7.72 0.21 -23.79
CA ILE A 474 -8.07 0.71 -22.45
C ILE A 474 -7.49 2.10 -22.21
N TYR A 475 -6.24 2.35 -22.58
CA TYR A 475 -5.62 3.67 -22.42
C TYR A 475 -6.30 4.74 -23.28
N GLU A 476 -6.63 4.41 -24.52
CA GLU A 476 -7.37 5.29 -25.43
C GLU A 476 -8.75 5.63 -24.87
N ARG A 477 -9.49 4.65 -24.35
CA ARG A 477 -10.82 4.89 -23.79
C ARG A 477 -10.81 5.58 -22.42
N HIS A 478 -9.91 5.17 -21.51
CA HIS A 478 -9.99 5.51 -20.08
C HIS A 478 -8.81 6.34 -19.54
N GLY A 479 -7.71 6.44 -20.28
CA GLY A 479 -6.49 7.10 -19.84
C GLY A 479 -6.66 8.62 -19.67
N SER A 480 -6.23 9.16 -18.52
CA SER A 480 -6.32 10.61 -18.26
C SER A 480 -5.51 11.42 -19.28
N ARG A 481 -6.14 12.45 -19.87
CA ARG A 481 -5.50 13.40 -20.81
C ARG A 481 -4.77 14.55 -20.13
N LYS A 482 -4.84 14.67 -18.80
CA LYS A 482 -4.29 15.79 -18.02
C LYS A 482 -2.80 16.04 -18.31
N LYS A 483 -2.00 14.99 -18.48
CA LYS A 483 -0.57 15.12 -18.81
C LYS A 483 -0.29 15.53 -20.26
N ALA A 484 -1.18 15.22 -21.19
CA ALA A 484 -1.05 15.68 -22.57
C ALA A 484 -1.40 17.17 -22.65
N ALA A 485 -2.50 17.57 -22.00
CA ALA A 485 -2.91 18.98 -21.87
C ALA A 485 -1.84 19.83 -21.16
N MET A 486 -1.32 19.39 -20.01
CA MET A 486 -0.25 20.11 -19.30
C MET A 486 1.05 20.23 -20.10
N ARG A 487 1.34 19.25 -20.98
CA ARG A 487 2.49 19.32 -21.90
C ARG A 487 2.25 20.31 -23.03
N ALA A 488 1.05 20.31 -23.61
CA ALA A 488 0.63 21.28 -24.63
C ALA A 488 0.61 22.72 -24.08
N GLU A 489 0.13 22.92 -22.85
CA GLU A 489 0.10 24.21 -22.16
C GLU A 489 1.52 24.72 -21.85
N ARG A 490 2.42 23.87 -21.35
CA ARG A 490 3.85 24.22 -21.18
C ARG A 490 4.48 24.64 -22.50
N LYS A 491 4.17 23.94 -23.59
CA LYS A 491 4.65 24.28 -24.95
C LYS A 491 4.11 25.63 -25.40
N ALA A 492 2.83 25.91 -25.16
CA ALA A 492 2.20 27.21 -25.46
C ALA A 492 2.80 28.35 -24.62
N GLN A 493 3.23 28.08 -23.38
CA GLN A 493 3.92 29.02 -22.49
C GLN A 493 5.44 29.16 -22.78
N GLY A 494 5.95 28.56 -23.87
CA GLY A 494 7.37 28.64 -24.23
C GLY A 494 8.33 27.94 -23.25
N LEU A 495 7.81 27.11 -22.34
CA LEU A 495 8.64 26.36 -21.40
C LEU A 495 9.31 25.18 -22.12
N PRO A 496 10.60 24.91 -21.89
CA PRO A 496 11.33 23.88 -22.62
C PRO A 496 10.66 22.50 -22.46
N GLU A 497 10.50 21.81 -23.59
CA GLU A 497 10.04 20.41 -23.62
C GLU A 497 11.08 19.55 -22.87
N LYS A 498 10.63 18.66 -21.98
CA LYS A 498 11.51 17.61 -21.45
C LYS A 498 11.94 16.72 -22.62
N PRO A 499 13.23 16.41 -22.78
CA PRO A 499 13.72 15.68 -23.94
C PRO A 499 12.99 14.34 -24.10
N PRO A 500 12.66 13.93 -25.34
CA PRO A 500 11.97 12.67 -25.58
C PRO A 500 12.81 11.52 -25.03
N ARG A 501 12.16 10.59 -24.30
CA ARG A 501 12.84 9.37 -23.86
C ARG A 501 13.20 8.55 -25.11
N PRO A 502 14.47 8.14 -25.27
CA PRO A 502 14.87 7.26 -26.37
C PRO A 502 14.05 5.96 -26.37
N THR A 503 13.67 5.52 -27.57
CA THR A 503 13.07 4.21 -27.85
C THR A 503 13.98 3.09 -27.32
N PRO A 504 13.45 2.01 -26.73
CA PRO A 504 14.30 1.01 -26.09
C PRO A 504 14.97 0.13 -27.15
N GLN A 505 16.27 0.34 -27.36
CA GLN A 505 17.15 -0.75 -27.77
C GLN A 505 17.55 -1.53 -26.51
N THR A 506 17.51 -2.85 -26.62
CA THR A 506 17.92 -3.86 -25.64
C THR A 506 19.31 -3.58 -25.10
N GLN A 507 19.39 -2.84 -24.00
CA GLN A 507 20.55 -2.78 -23.11
C GLN A 507 20.08 -2.27 -21.74
N VAL A 508 20.28 -3.11 -20.71
CA VAL A 508 19.96 -2.80 -19.31
C VAL A 508 20.93 -1.73 -18.81
N LYS A 509 20.51 -0.46 -18.82
CA LYS A 509 21.18 0.63 -18.10
C LYS A 509 20.22 1.25 -17.09
N ARG A 510 20.67 1.25 -15.82
CA ARG A 510 20.07 1.99 -14.70
C ARG A 510 19.94 3.47 -15.07
N ARG A 511 18.74 4.03 -14.88
CA ARG A 511 18.42 5.46 -15.07
C ARG A 511 18.12 6.13 -13.73
N PRO A 512 18.43 7.43 -13.57
CA PRO A 512 18.23 8.19 -12.33
C PRO A 512 16.74 8.38 -12.01
N PRO A 513 16.38 8.68 -10.74
CA PRO A 513 14.99 8.78 -10.34
C PRO A 513 14.40 10.06 -10.93
N MET A 514 13.52 9.92 -11.94
CA MET A 514 12.79 11.06 -12.49
C MET A 514 11.30 10.80 -12.54
N SER A 515 10.62 11.57 -11.69
CA SER A 515 9.50 12.47 -11.99
C SER A 515 8.75 12.21 -13.29
N ASP A 516 7.47 11.84 -13.17
CA ASP A 516 6.33 12.40 -13.92
C ASP A 516 5.07 11.51 -13.85
N GLN A 517 4.74 10.97 -12.67
CA GLN A 517 3.35 10.66 -12.32
C GLN A 517 3.08 11.13 -10.88
N PRO A 518 1.99 11.87 -10.58
CA PRO A 518 1.62 12.16 -9.20
C PRO A 518 1.28 10.84 -8.49
N ASP A 519 2.03 10.53 -7.44
CA ASP A 519 1.75 9.42 -6.56
C ASP A 519 0.49 9.74 -5.74
N LEU A 520 -0.53 8.89 -5.86
CA LEU A 520 -1.80 9.09 -5.15
C LEU A 520 -1.60 9.12 -3.63
N PHE A 521 -0.56 8.48 -3.08
CA PHE A 521 -0.35 8.34 -1.64
C PHE A 521 0.90 9.04 -1.10
N GLY A 522 1.40 10.06 -1.81
CA GLY A 522 2.28 11.08 -1.25
C GLY A 522 3.32 10.57 -0.25
N LEU A 523 4.17 9.63 -0.63
CA LEU A 523 5.39 9.37 0.13
C LEU A 523 6.51 10.23 -0.48
N ASN A 524 6.76 11.38 0.13
CA ASN A 524 8.07 12.02 0.12
C ASN A 524 8.61 12.04 1.56
N PRO A 525 9.94 11.95 1.73
CA PRO A 525 10.55 11.39 2.91
C PRO A 525 10.35 12.25 4.15
N VAL A 526 10.14 11.56 5.26
CA VAL A 526 10.09 12.10 6.63
C VAL A 526 11.40 12.85 6.88
N THR A 527 11.29 14.16 7.18
CA THR A 527 12.39 15.00 7.67
C THR A 527 12.51 14.88 9.18
N GLU A 528 12.77 13.66 9.65
CA GLU A 528 13.36 13.43 10.96
C GLU A 528 14.70 12.71 10.71
N PRO A 529 15.77 13.02 11.46
CA PRO A 529 17.00 12.24 11.37
C PRO A 529 16.61 10.79 11.61
N PRO A 530 16.94 9.88 10.68
CA PRO A 530 16.33 8.58 10.72
C PRO A 530 16.88 7.84 11.95
N LYS A 531 15.98 7.29 12.78
CA LYS A 531 16.36 6.51 13.97
C LYS A 531 17.38 5.44 13.54
N ALA A 532 18.46 5.29 14.31
CA ALA A 532 19.50 4.31 14.05
C ALA A 532 18.87 2.91 13.90
N VAL A 533 19.11 2.26 12.76
CA VAL A 533 18.61 0.90 12.53
C VAL A 533 19.62 -0.08 13.12
N MET A 534 19.57 -0.25 14.45
CA MET A 534 20.51 -1.10 15.18
C MET A 534 20.23 -2.59 14.88
N PRO A 535 21.22 -3.35 14.38
CA PRO A 535 21.07 -4.79 14.24
C PRO A 535 20.87 -5.49 15.59
N ALA A 536 19.89 -6.39 15.67
CA ALA A 536 19.62 -7.17 16.87
C ALA A 536 20.82 -8.05 17.26
N GLY A 537 21.04 -8.17 18.57
CA GLY A 537 22.07 -9.03 19.17
C GLY A 537 23.51 -8.52 19.04
N LEU A 538 23.72 -7.24 18.72
CA LEU A 538 25.05 -6.64 18.82
C LEU A 538 25.43 -6.37 20.29
N PRO A 539 26.67 -6.68 20.72
CA PRO A 539 27.19 -6.25 22.02
C PRO A 539 27.09 -4.74 22.23
N GLN A 540 26.89 -4.30 23.47
CA GLN A 540 26.69 -2.88 23.81
C GLN A 540 27.83 -1.99 23.32
N SER A 541 29.07 -2.44 23.46
CA SER A 541 30.26 -1.72 23.00
C SER A 541 30.24 -1.40 21.50
N TRP A 542 29.72 -2.30 20.67
CA TRP A 542 29.54 -2.04 19.24
C TRP A 542 28.36 -1.12 18.95
N GLN A 543 27.28 -1.22 19.73
CA GLN A 543 26.13 -0.31 19.59
C GLN A 543 26.55 1.13 19.87
N GLU A 544 27.34 1.35 20.92
CA GLU A 544 27.87 2.66 21.29
C GLU A 544 28.85 3.20 20.24
N ALA A 545 29.81 2.36 19.81
CA ALA A 545 30.83 2.78 18.84
C ALA A 545 30.28 3.05 17.43
N LEU A 546 29.23 2.34 17.00
CA LEU A 546 28.71 2.37 15.63
C LEU A 546 27.31 2.99 15.51
N GLY A 547 26.69 3.41 16.60
CA GLY A 547 25.32 3.95 16.59
C GLY A 547 25.12 5.10 15.61
N ALA A 548 26.10 6.02 15.52
CA ALA A 548 26.09 7.11 14.55
C ALA A 548 26.18 6.63 13.10
N GLU A 549 26.96 5.57 12.83
CA GLU A 549 27.06 4.98 11.48
C GLU A 549 25.76 4.24 11.11
N PHE A 550 25.12 3.57 12.06
CA PHE A 550 23.81 2.94 11.85
C PHE A 550 22.67 3.95 11.62
N ALA A 551 22.84 5.21 12.06
CA ALA A 551 21.94 6.32 11.74
C ALA A 551 22.34 7.07 10.45
N ALA A 552 23.50 6.77 9.88
CA ALA A 552 24.04 7.55 8.76
C ALA A 552 23.22 7.33 7.48
N PRO A 553 23.04 8.38 6.65
CA PRO A 553 22.37 8.24 5.35
C PRO A 553 23.00 7.19 4.43
N SER A 554 24.33 7.02 4.49
CA SER A 554 25.09 5.99 3.76
C SER A 554 24.62 4.58 4.12
N PHE A 555 24.45 4.31 5.42
CA PHE A 555 24.01 3.01 5.92
C PHE A 555 22.54 2.75 5.58
N HIS A 556 21.70 3.78 5.61
CA HIS A 556 20.28 3.65 5.22
C HIS A 556 20.14 3.32 3.73
N GLN A 557 20.94 3.95 2.87
CA GLN A 557 21.00 3.61 1.44
C GLN A 557 21.50 2.18 1.20
N LEU A 558 22.52 1.75 1.96
CA LEU A 558 23.02 0.38 1.92
C LEU A 558 21.94 -0.62 2.36
N LYS A 559 21.24 -0.35 3.46
CA LYS A 559 20.13 -1.17 3.95
C LYS A 559 19.04 -1.31 2.89
N ASP A 560 18.62 -0.20 2.30
CA ASP A 560 17.58 -0.20 1.26
C ASP A 560 18.04 -0.96 0.01
N PHE A 561 19.31 -0.81 -0.38
CA PHE A 561 19.93 -1.60 -1.44
C PHE A 561 19.87 -3.10 -1.10
N LEU A 562 20.32 -3.53 0.08
CA LEU A 562 20.35 -4.95 0.47
C LEU A 562 18.94 -5.55 0.60
N VAL A 563 17.97 -4.77 1.08
CA VAL A 563 16.56 -5.18 1.13
C VAL A 563 16.01 -5.38 -0.27
N ALA A 564 16.31 -4.48 -1.21
CA ALA A 564 15.93 -4.65 -2.61
C ALA A 564 16.64 -5.86 -3.22
N GLU A 565 17.93 -6.00 -2.96
CA GLU A 565 18.79 -7.03 -3.53
C GLU A 565 18.37 -8.44 -3.08
N ARG A 566 18.06 -8.63 -1.79
CA ARG A 566 17.53 -9.89 -1.24
C ARG A 566 16.14 -10.28 -1.74
N ARG A 567 15.39 -9.34 -2.35
CA ARG A 567 14.10 -9.66 -2.99
C ARG A 567 14.27 -10.24 -4.38
N GLU A 568 15.39 -9.94 -5.04
CA GLU A 568 15.63 -10.29 -6.44
C GLU A 568 16.68 -11.39 -6.60
N GLN A 569 17.57 -11.55 -5.64
CA GLN A 569 18.76 -12.40 -5.75
C GLN A 569 19.01 -13.20 -4.46
N THR A 570 19.61 -14.39 -4.57
CA THR A 570 20.14 -15.12 -3.41
C THR A 570 21.39 -14.41 -2.90
N ILE A 571 21.34 -13.90 -1.67
CA ILE A 571 22.44 -13.15 -1.04
C ILE A 571 22.99 -13.89 0.18
N PHE A 572 24.31 -14.03 0.24
CA PHE A 572 25.05 -14.62 1.35
C PHE A 572 25.84 -13.56 2.15
N PRO A 573 26.05 -13.75 3.47
CA PRO A 573 25.40 -14.77 4.29
C PRO A 573 23.89 -14.45 4.49
N PRO A 574 23.08 -15.36 5.05
CA PRO A 574 21.71 -15.07 5.47
C PRO A 574 21.61 -13.81 6.34
N ALA A 575 20.47 -13.11 6.33
CA ALA A 575 20.30 -11.83 7.01
C ALA A 575 20.64 -11.85 8.51
N PRO A 576 20.25 -12.89 9.29
CA PRO A 576 20.64 -12.99 10.70
C PRO A 576 22.15 -13.03 10.90
N ASP A 577 22.91 -13.58 9.95
CA ASP A 577 24.33 -13.85 10.10
C ASP A 577 25.25 -12.68 9.71
N VAL A 578 24.73 -11.66 9.03
CA VAL A 578 25.54 -10.58 8.41
C VAL A 578 26.52 -9.93 9.38
N PHE A 579 26.12 -9.78 10.65
CA PHE A 579 26.92 -9.12 11.69
C PHE A 579 27.59 -10.08 12.67
N ASN A 580 27.66 -11.39 12.38
CA ASN A 580 28.22 -12.37 13.32
C ASN A 580 29.67 -12.07 13.74
N ALA A 581 30.50 -11.46 12.88
CA ALA A 581 31.84 -11.01 13.27
C ALA A 581 31.82 -10.04 14.45
N LEU A 582 30.85 -9.12 14.49
CA LEU A 582 30.70 -8.17 15.60
C LEU A 582 30.00 -8.81 16.81
N ARG A 583 29.12 -9.80 16.58
CA ARG A 583 28.42 -10.49 17.68
C ARG A 583 29.32 -11.43 18.46
N PHE A 584 30.20 -12.15 17.77
CA PHE A 584 31.11 -13.11 18.40
C PHE A 584 32.37 -12.46 18.96
N THR A 585 32.63 -11.20 18.63
CA THR A 585 33.80 -10.47 19.11
C THR A 585 33.41 -9.06 19.54
N PRO A 586 32.96 -8.86 20.80
CA PRO A 586 32.72 -7.54 21.38
C PRO A 586 33.95 -6.61 21.24
N LEU A 587 33.74 -5.30 21.10
CA LEU A 587 34.81 -4.33 20.79
C LEU A 587 35.90 -4.29 21.87
N GLU A 588 35.54 -4.42 23.14
CA GLU A 588 36.43 -4.50 24.30
C GLU A 588 37.40 -5.68 24.19
N ASP A 589 36.93 -6.81 23.66
CA ASP A 589 37.67 -8.07 23.56
C ASP A 589 38.54 -8.18 22.31
N VAL A 590 38.39 -7.24 21.35
CA VAL A 590 39.18 -7.27 20.11
C VAL A 590 40.68 -7.18 20.42
N ARG A 591 41.41 -8.21 19.99
CA ARG A 591 42.87 -8.37 20.08
C ARG A 591 43.53 -8.41 18.71
N VAL A 592 42.83 -8.98 17.74
CA VAL A 592 43.33 -9.14 16.37
C VAL A 592 42.20 -8.80 15.41
N LEU A 593 42.50 -8.12 14.31
CA LEU A 593 41.57 -7.92 13.20
C LEU A 593 42.16 -8.55 11.94
N ILE A 594 41.45 -9.52 11.36
CA ILE A 594 41.80 -10.14 10.08
C ILE A 594 40.78 -9.71 9.03
N LEU A 595 41.24 -9.02 7.99
CA LEU A 595 40.34 -8.44 6.99
C LEU A 595 40.26 -9.30 5.71
N GLY A 596 39.07 -9.83 5.47
CA GLY A 596 38.67 -10.45 4.20
C GLY A 596 38.08 -9.44 3.22
N GLN A 597 37.90 -9.88 1.97
CA GLN A 597 37.35 -9.04 0.91
C GLN A 597 35.81 -9.07 0.92
N ASP A 598 35.23 -10.22 0.60
CA ASP A 598 33.79 -10.49 0.58
C ASP A 598 33.50 -11.93 1.05
N PRO A 599 32.26 -12.27 1.44
CA PRO A 599 31.93 -13.60 1.92
C PRO A 599 32.03 -14.66 0.82
N TYR A 600 32.11 -15.92 1.20
CA TYR A 600 31.96 -17.02 0.25
C TYR A 600 30.57 -16.98 -0.43
N HIS A 601 30.55 -17.12 -1.75
CA HIS A 601 29.37 -16.85 -2.57
C HIS A 601 28.62 -18.11 -3.04
N ARG A 602 28.86 -19.29 -2.42
CA ARG A 602 28.07 -20.51 -2.69
C ARG A 602 27.14 -20.84 -1.51
N PRO A 603 26.02 -21.54 -1.76
CA PRO A 603 25.09 -21.96 -0.72
C PRO A 603 25.74 -22.65 0.48
N GLY A 604 25.28 -22.30 1.67
CA GLY A 604 25.71 -22.90 2.94
C GLY A 604 27.12 -22.50 3.41
N GLN A 605 27.91 -21.76 2.63
CA GLN A 605 29.29 -21.45 3.00
C GLN A 605 29.38 -20.29 3.99
N ALA A 606 28.95 -19.09 3.61
CA ALA A 606 29.15 -17.89 4.41
C ALA A 606 28.17 -17.79 5.60
N HIS A 607 28.70 -17.39 6.75
CA HIS A 607 27.94 -17.20 8.00
C HIS A 607 28.38 -15.95 8.78
N GLY A 608 28.96 -14.96 8.08
CA GLY A 608 29.29 -13.65 8.66
C GLY A 608 30.72 -13.46 9.16
N LEU A 609 31.53 -14.53 9.23
CA LEU A 609 32.97 -14.47 9.52
C LEU A 609 33.80 -14.57 8.23
N SER A 610 34.86 -13.76 8.10
CA SER A 610 35.82 -13.87 7.00
C SER A 610 36.60 -15.19 7.09
N PHE A 611 36.96 -15.76 5.92
CA PHE A 611 37.70 -17.02 5.79
C PHE A 611 37.09 -18.24 6.50
N SER A 612 35.82 -18.19 6.89
CA SER A 612 35.15 -19.21 7.72
C SER A 612 33.93 -19.79 6.99
N VAL A 613 33.70 -21.10 7.17
CA VAL A 613 32.53 -21.82 6.65
C VAL A 613 31.84 -22.64 7.74
N ARG A 614 30.54 -22.91 7.58
CA ARG A 614 29.76 -23.71 8.53
C ARG A 614 30.29 -25.16 8.68
N PRO A 615 30.05 -25.83 9.82
CA PRO A 615 30.35 -27.25 9.97
C PRO A 615 29.76 -28.09 8.83
N GLY A 616 30.49 -29.11 8.37
CA GLY A 616 30.08 -29.98 7.25
C GLY A 616 30.31 -29.40 5.85
N VAL A 617 30.66 -28.12 5.71
CA VAL A 617 31.01 -27.52 4.41
C VAL A 617 32.47 -27.82 4.06
N PRO A 618 32.79 -28.23 2.82
CA PRO A 618 34.17 -28.44 2.39
C PRO A 618 35.05 -27.21 2.60
N ILE A 619 36.22 -27.40 3.21
CA ILE A 619 37.20 -26.34 3.48
C ILE A 619 37.59 -25.64 2.16
N PRO A 620 37.35 -24.32 2.01
CA PRO A 620 37.67 -23.58 0.79
C PRO A 620 39.17 -23.46 0.54
N PRO A 621 39.64 -23.25 -0.71
CA PRO A 621 41.06 -23.20 -1.04
C PRO A 621 41.86 -22.18 -0.22
N SER A 622 41.34 -20.97 -0.02
CA SER A 622 42.04 -19.95 0.78
C SER A 622 42.22 -20.38 2.24
N LEU A 623 41.23 -21.05 2.83
CA LEU A 623 41.33 -21.55 4.19
C LEU A 623 42.29 -22.75 4.30
N ARG A 624 42.36 -23.61 3.28
CA ARG A 624 43.38 -24.66 3.22
C ARG A 624 44.80 -24.09 3.22
N ASN A 625 45.02 -22.98 2.52
CA ASN A 625 46.31 -22.31 2.49
C ASN A 625 46.64 -21.63 3.82
N ILE A 626 45.64 -21.02 4.48
CA ILE A 626 45.78 -20.53 5.86
C ILE A 626 46.20 -21.67 6.81
N TYR A 627 45.55 -22.84 6.73
CA TYR A 627 45.91 -23.99 7.57
C TYR A 627 47.28 -24.60 7.26
N LYS A 628 47.71 -24.59 5.99
CA LYS A 628 49.07 -24.99 5.62
C LYS A 628 50.11 -24.07 6.24
N GLU A 629 49.91 -22.76 6.15
CA GLU A 629 50.82 -21.79 6.76
C GLU A 629 50.83 -21.93 8.29
N LEU A 630 49.67 -22.08 8.93
CA LEU A 630 49.55 -22.30 10.37
C LEU A 630 50.36 -23.50 10.87
N ARG A 631 50.36 -24.61 10.11
CA ARG A 631 51.11 -25.82 10.48
C ARG A 631 52.63 -25.60 10.47
N GLU A 632 53.12 -24.76 9.57
CA GLU A 632 54.54 -24.43 9.48
C GLU A 632 54.93 -23.29 10.45
N ASP A 633 53.98 -22.44 10.82
CA ASP A 633 54.20 -21.24 11.64
C ASP A 633 54.03 -21.48 13.15
N ILE A 634 53.04 -22.29 13.55
CA ILE A 634 52.73 -22.58 14.96
C ILE A 634 53.14 -24.02 15.31
N PRO A 635 54.17 -24.21 16.15
CA PRO A 635 54.58 -25.54 16.60
C PRO A 635 53.42 -26.30 17.25
N GLY A 636 53.20 -27.55 16.82
CA GLY A 636 52.16 -28.42 17.38
C GLY A 636 50.76 -28.23 16.79
N PHE A 637 50.57 -27.30 15.84
CA PHE A 637 49.26 -27.12 15.19
C PHE A 637 48.86 -28.36 14.36
N THR A 638 47.65 -28.85 14.60
CA THR A 638 47.08 -30.00 13.89
C THR A 638 45.95 -29.57 12.97
N LEU A 639 45.94 -30.12 11.76
CA LEU A 639 44.98 -29.77 10.72
C LEU A 639 43.54 -30.16 11.13
N PRO A 640 42.61 -29.19 11.28
CA PRO A 640 41.22 -29.49 11.58
C PRO A 640 40.48 -30.02 10.35
N ARG A 641 39.40 -30.76 10.57
CA ARG A 641 38.55 -31.35 9.51
C ARG A 641 37.36 -30.48 9.10
N HIS A 642 37.24 -29.28 9.64
CA HIS A 642 36.19 -28.31 9.33
C HIS A 642 36.79 -26.92 9.10
N GLY A 643 36.01 -25.98 8.57
CA GLY A 643 36.42 -24.59 8.32
C GLY A 643 35.74 -23.54 9.20
N TYR A 644 35.17 -23.95 10.33
CA TYR A 644 34.38 -23.10 11.23
C TYR A 644 35.27 -22.41 12.27
N LEU A 645 35.52 -21.11 12.06
CA LEU A 645 36.47 -20.31 12.83
C LEU A 645 35.86 -19.55 14.03
N ARG A 646 34.69 -19.95 14.53
CA ARG A 646 34.05 -19.24 15.65
C ARG A 646 34.92 -19.22 16.92
N ALA A 647 35.63 -20.30 17.22
CA ALA A 647 36.55 -20.38 18.37
C ALA A 647 37.70 -19.34 18.31
N TRP A 648 38.06 -18.84 17.12
CA TRP A 648 38.99 -17.72 16.99
C TRP A 648 38.31 -16.38 17.31
N ALA A 649 37.07 -16.20 16.84
CA ALA A 649 36.30 -14.99 17.12
C ALA A 649 36.07 -14.79 18.64
N GLU A 650 35.77 -15.87 19.35
CA GLU A 650 35.57 -15.89 20.80
C GLU A 650 36.86 -15.60 21.59
N GLN A 651 38.04 -15.73 20.98
CA GLN A 651 39.34 -15.36 21.57
C GLN A 651 39.74 -13.89 21.31
N GLY A 652 38.88 -13.10 20.66
CA GLY A 652 39.17 -11.71 20.34
C GLY A 652 39.65 -11.47 18.90
N ILE A 653 39.49 -12.44 17.99
CA ILE A 653 39.86 -12.28 16.56
C ILE A 653 38.66 -11.81 15.75
N LEU A 654 38.62 -10.52 15.42
CA LEU A 654 37.61 -9.94 14.56
C LEU A 654 37.83 -10.34 13.09
N LEU A 655 37.14 -11.40 12.66
CA LEU A 655 37.14 -11.93 11.28
C LEU A 655 36.18 -11.13 10.38
N LEU A 656 36.56 -9.92 10.01
CA LEU A 656 35.72 -8.97 9.26
C LEU A 656 35.92 -9.12 7.75
N ASN A 657 34.85 -9.00 6.96
CA ASN A 657 34.96 -8.76 5.51
C ASN A 657 34.76 -7.27 5.22
N ALA A 658 35.46 -6.72 4.23
CA ALA A 658 35.29 -5.32 3.82
C ALA A 658 33.96 -5.05 3.10
N VAL A 659 33.37 -6.08 2.50
CA VAL A 659 31.99 -6.11 2.03
C VAL A 659 31.30 -7.27 2.74
N LEU A 660 30.22 -7.02 3.47
CA LEU A 660 29.64 -8.05 4.37
C LEU A 660 28.64 -8.99 3.67
N THR A 661 28.30 -8.74 2.41
CA THR A 661 27.34 -9.55 1.66
C THR A 661 27.75 -9.73 0.21
N VAL A 662 27.31 -10.81 -0.41
CA VAL A 662 27.61 -11.15 -1.79
C VAL A 662 26.44 -11.89 -2.43
N ARG A 663 26.30 -11.79 -3.74
CA ARG A 663 25.31 -12.51 -4.52
C ARG A 663 25.82 -13.91 -4.84
N GLU A 664 24.91 -14.87 -4.86
CA GLU A 664 25.22 -16.24 -5.28
C GLU A 664 25.96 -16.27 -6.62
N GLY A 665 27.09 -16.96 -6.64
CA GLY A 665 27.92 -17.14 -7.84
C GLY A 665 28.66 -15.89 -8.34
N GLN A 666 28.58 -14.74 -7.65
CA GLN A 666 29.16 -13.48 -8.12
C GLN A 666 29.98 -12.78 -7.03
N ALA A 667 31.27 -13.12 -6.94
CA ALA A 667 32.21 -12.44 -6.05
C ALA A 667 32.22 -10.91 -6.27
N ASN A 668 32.33 -10.14 -5.19
CA ASN A 668 32.32 -8.67 -5.16
C ASN A 668 31.06 -8.00 -5.73
N SER A 669 29.94 -8.71 -5.85
CA SER A 669 28.70 -8.13 -6.41
C SER A 669 28.21 -6.88 -5.67
N HIS A 670 28.51 -6.76 -4.38
CA HIS A 670 28.08 -5.63 -3.52
C HIS A 670 29.21 -4.63 -3.21
N ALA A 671 30.32 -4.70 -3.94
CA ALA A 671 31.34 -3.65 -3.86
C ALA A 671 30.75 -2.29 -4.30
N ASN A 672 31.19 -1.23 -3.62
CA ASN A 672 30.74 0.15 -3.79
C ASN A 672 29.23 0.34 -3.58
N LYS A 673 28.64 -0.43 -2.66
CA LYS A 673 27.21 -0.30 -2.27
C LYS A 673 27.00 0.30 -0.89
N GLY A 674 28.09 0.63 -0.19
CA GLY A 674 28.06 1.33 1.10
C GLY A 674 28.66 0.52 2.25
N TRP A 675 28.93 -0.78 2.05
CA TRP A 675 29.57 -1.61 3.09
C TRP A 675 30.95 -1.08 3.48
N GLU A 676 31.68 -0.51 2.54
CA GLU A 676 33.03 -0.01 2.77
C GLU A 676 33.05 1.10 3.82
N ALA A 677 32.08 2.02 3.78
CA ALA A 677 31.96 3.10 4.76
C ALA A 677 31.70 2.54 6.16
N PHE A 678 30.80 1.56 6.27
CA PHE A 678 30.51 0.87 7.52
C PHE A 678 31.73 0.13 8.07
N THR A 679 32.42 -0.67 7.25
CA THR A 679 33.62 -1.39 7.69
C THR A 679 34.77 -0.46 8.04
N ASP A 680 34.86 0.70 7.40
CA ASP A 680 35.84 1.72 7.77
C ASP A 680 35.54 2.31 9.15
N ALA A 681 34.25 2.45 9.51
CA ALA A 681 33.84 2.84 10.86
C ALA A 681 34.21 1.77 11.89
N VAL A 682 34.02 0.49 11.57
CA VAL A 682 34.46 -0.64 12.43
C VAL A 682 35.98 -0.59 12.65
N ILE A 683 36.77 -0.43 11.59
CA ILE A 683 38.25 -0.36 11.70
C ILE A 683 38.67 0.87 12.53
N ARG A 684 38.02 2.02 12.35
CA ARG A 684 38.30 3.22 13.14
C ARG A 684 37.97 3.02 14.62
N ALA A 685 36.86 2.35 14.95
CA ALA A 685 36.50 2.02 16.32
C ALA A 685 37.56 1.11 16.97
N VAL A 686 38.05 0.10 16.25
CA VAL A 686 39.14 -0.76 16.74
C VAL A 686 40.45 0.00 16.89
N ASN A 687 40.79 0.87 15.95
CA ASN A 687 41.99 1.73 16.00
C ASN A 687 41.95 2.78 17.13
N ALA A 688 40.77 3.08 17.65
CA ALA A 688 40.61 4.00 18.77
C ALA A 688 40.89 3.34 20.13
N LYS A 689 41.04 2.00 20.19
CA LYS A 689 41.34 1.28 21.43
C LYS A 689 42.73 1.65 21.94
N GLU A 690 42.82 1.89 23.25
CA GLU A 690 44.10 2.14 23.91
C GLU A 690 44.96 0.87 23.98
N GLU A 691 44.33 -0.30 24.09
CA GLU A 691 45.05 -1.57 24.10
C GLU A 691 45.57 -1.94 22.71
N ARG A 692 46.74 -2.59 22.67
CA ARG A 692 47.30 -3.09 21.41
C ARG A 692 46.31 -4.04 20.73
N VAL A 693 46.19 -3.83 19.42
CA VAL A 693 45.45 -4.69 18.48
C VAL A 693 46.39 -4.97 17.31
N VAL A 694 46.42 -6.22 16.86
CA VAL A 694 47.20 -6.61 15.69
C VAL A 694 46.29 -6.67 14.47
N PHE A 695 46.59 -5.88 13.43
CA PHE A 695 45.85 -5.84 12.18
C PHE A 695 46.55 -6.67 11.12
N VAL A 696 45.91 -7.73 10.67
CA VAL A 696 46.44 -8.65 9.66
C VAL A 696 45.78 -8.34 8.31
N LEU A 697 46.58 -7.83 7.38
CA LEU A 697 46.13 -7.31 6.09
C LEU A 697 46.68 -8.16 4.94
N TRP A 698 45.90 -9.18 4.55
CA TRP A 698 46.25 -10.08 3.45
C TRP A 698 45.81 -9.55 2.09
N GLY A 699 46.78 -9.33 1.21
CA GLY A 699 46.53 -8.92 -0.18
C GLY A 699 46.26 -7.43 -0.38
N ALA A 700 46.22 -7.02 -1.65
CA ALA A 700 46.16 -5.61 -2.02
C ALA A 700 44.90 -4.89 -1.53
N TYR A 701 43.77 -5.58 -1.42
CA TYR A 701 42.53 -4.98 -0.94
C TYR A 701 42.63 -4.62 0.55
N ALA A 702 43.07 -5.55 1.41
CA ALA A 702 43.20 -5.30 2.84
C ALA A 702 44.25 -4.24 3.14
N ARG A 703 45.40 -4.27 2.45
CA ARG A 703 46.48 -3.27 2.63
C ARG A 703 46.04 -1.83 2.34
N LYS A 704 45.06 -1.61 1.47
CA LYS A 704 44.49 -0.25 1.24
C LYS A 704 43.83 0.35 2.48
N LYS A 705 43.42 -0.48 3.46
CA LYS A 705 42.81 -0.03 4.72
C LYS A 705 43.86 0.36 5.77
N LYS A 706 45.16 0.14 5.52
CA LYS A 706 46.26 0.56 6.40
C LYS A 706 46.19 2.04 6.80
N LYS A 707 45.74 2.91 5.89
CA LYS A 707 45.55 4.36 6.15
C LYS A 707 44.56 4.68 7.28
N LEU A 708 43.72 3.73 7.69
CA LEU A 708 42.77 3.88 8.80
C LEU A 708 43.35 3.45 10.15
N ILE A 709 44.54 2.83 10.14
CA ILE A 709 45.24 2.33 11.31
C ILE A 709 46.35 3.33 11.62
N THR A 710 46.07 4.24 12.54
CA THR A 710 46.94 5.38 12.90
C THR A 710 47.44 5.31 14.34
N GLY A 711 46.87 4.43 15.18
CA GLY A 711 47.29 4.27 16.56
C GLY A 711 48.71 3.70 16.65
N PRO A 712 49.68 4.39 17.28
CA PRO A 712 51.07 3.95 17.34
C PRO A 712 51.27 2.66 18.15
N GLN A 713 50.33 2.31 19.03
CA GLN A 713 50.32 1.10 19.83
C GLN A 713 49.99 -0.16 19.02
N HIS A 714 49.35 -0.03 17.86
CA HIS A 714 48.90 -1.15 17.06
C HIS A 714 50.00 -1.68 16.15
N VAL A 715 49.98 -2.98 15.86
CA VAL A 715 50.92 -3.63 14.93
C VAL A 715 50.18 -4.03 13.66
N VAL A 716 50.76 -3.75 12.50
CA VAL A 716 50.18 -4.13 11.20
C VAL A 716 51.07 -5.18 10.55
N ILE A 717 50.50 -6.36 10.27
CA ILE A 717 51.16 -7.46 9.57
C ILE A 717 50.57 -7.57 8.17
N GLU A 718 51.42 -7.43 7.15
CA GLU A 718 51.02 -7.43 5.74
C GLU A 718 51.61 -8.64 5.02
N SER A 719 50.80 -9.36 4.24
CA SER A 719 51.31 -10.41 3.34
C SER A 719 50.46 -10.52 2.07
N ALA A 720 50.78 -11.46 1.17
CA ALA A 720 49.95 -11.73 0.00
C ALA A 720 48.59 -12.33 0.41
N HIS A 721 47.63 -12.42 -0.52
CA HIS A 721 46.35 -13.04 -0.20
C HIS A 721 46.51 -14.59 -0.17
N PRO A 722 45.87 -15.32 0.75
CA PRO A 722 45.96 -16.78 0.82
C PRO A 722 45.24 -17.53 -0.32
N SER A 723 44.82 -16.84 -1.39
CA SER A 723 44.12 -17.48 -2.51
C SER A 723 45.09 -18.24 -3.41
N PRO A 724 44.61 -19.22 -4.20
CA PRO A 724 45.45 -19.96 -5.15
C PRO A 724 46.20 -19.07 -6.15
N LEU A 725 45.72 -17.85 -6.41
CA LEU A 725 46.34 -16.91 -7.33
C LEU A 725 47.58 -16.21 -6.76
N SER A 726 47.81 -16.26 -5.45
CA SER A 726 48.93 -15.59 -4.79
C SER A 726 49.57 -16.38 -3.65
N GLU A 727 49.24 -17.66 -3.52
CA GLU A 727 49.66 -18.52 -2.40
C GLU A 727 51.19 -18.64 -2.25
N ALA A 728 51.94 -18.66 -3.36
CA ALA A 728 53.41 -18.72 -3.33
C ALA A 728 54.06 -17.52 -2.60
N LYS A 729 53.39 -16.36 -2.57
CA LYS A 729 53.85 -15.16 -1.84
C LYS A 729 53.21 -15.04 -0.45
N PHE A 730 52.28 -15.92 -0.11
CA PHE A 730 51.66 -16.01 1.22
C PHE A 730 52.44 -16.99 2.11
N PHE A 731 52.91 -18.10 1.55
CA PHE A 731 53.67 -19.08 2.32
C PHE A 731 55.01 -18.53 2.83
N GLY A 732 55.34 -18.88 4.07
CA GLY A 732 56.52 -18.37 4.77
C GLY A 732 56.36 -16.95 5.32
N SER A 733 55.17 -16.35 5.21
CA SER A 733 54.91 -15.02 5.79
C SER A 733 54.74 -15.05 7.31
N ARG A 734 54.56 -16.24 7.90
CA ARG A 734 54.50 -16.50 9.34
C ARG A 734 53.68 -15.49 10.15
N PRO A 735 52.43 -15.18 9.73
CA PRO A 735 51.67 -14.11 10.35
C PRO A 735 51.15 -14.46 11.75
N PHE A 736 50.98 -15.75 12.08
CA PHE A 736 50.35 -16.20 13.33
C PHE A 736 51.32 -16.12 14.51
N SER A 737 52.58 -16.54 14.32
CA SER A 737 53.62 -16.37 15.35
C SER A 737 53.95 -14.89 15.57
N GLN A 738 53.95 -14.08 14.51
CA GLN A 738 54.10 -12.61 14.61
C GLN A 738 52.93 -11.96 15.38
N VAL A 739 51.69 -12.39 15.15
CA VAL A 739 50.55 -11.92 15.95
C VAL A 739 50.75 -12.25 17.43
N ASN A 740 51.13 -13.48 17.76
CA ASN A 740 51.36 -13.89 19.15
C ASN A 740 52.49 -13.08 19.80
N ALA A 741 53.63 -12.92 19.12
CA ALA A 741 54.74 -12.11 19.61
C ALA A 741 54.32 -10.65 19.86
N ALA A 742 53.58 -10.04 18.94
CA ALA A 742 53.12 -8.66 19.09
C ALA A 742 52.12 -8.46 20.25
N LEU A 743 51.27 -9.46 20.51
CA LEU A 743 50.35 -9.44 21.66
C LEU A 743 51.07 -9.71 22.98
N GLU A 744 52.02 -10.64 23.01
CA GLU A 744 52.85 -10.94 24.19
C GLU A 744 53.70 -9.74 24.60
N GLU A 745 54.31 -9.03 23.65
CA GLU A 745 55.06 -7.80 23.89
C GLU A 745 54.20 -6.72 24.58
N ALA A 746 52.89 -6.71 24.32
CA ALA A 746 51.94 -5.80 24.97
C ALA A 746 51.20 -6.42 26.17
N GLY A 747 51.61 -7.59 26.66
CA GLY A 747 50.99 -8.25 27.80
C GLY A 747 49.56 -8.73 27.58
N ARG A 748 49.12 -8.91 26.32
CA ARG A 748 47.74 -9.31 25.96
C ARG A 748 47.54 -10.82 25.78
N GLY A 749 48.57 -11.61 26.08
CA GLY A 749 48.59 -13.06 25.91
C GLY A 749 48.61 -13.51 24.44
N ALA A 750 49.03 -14.75 24.21
CA ALA A 750 49.00 -15.37 22.88
C ALA A 750 47.57 -15.79 22.47
N ILE A 751 47.33 -15.92 21.17
CA ILE A 751 46.13 -16.59 20.64
C ILE A 751 46.42 -18.10 20.56
N ASP A 752 45.47 -18.92 21.00
CA ASP A 752 45.46 -20.33 20.67
C ASP A 752 44.85 -20.52 19.28
N TRP A 753 45.72 -20.79 18.31
CA TRP A 753 45.31 -20.97 16.92
C TRP A 753 44.70 -22.35 16.65
N GLN A 754 44.84 -23.32 17.57
CA GLN A 754 44.27 -24.65 17.41
C GLN A 754 42.74 -24.60 17.46
N LEU A 755 42.08 -25.21 16.47
CA LEU A 755 40.62 -25.35 16.48
C LEU A 755 40.21 -26.68 17.14
N PRO A 756 39.02 -26.74 17.77
CA PRO A 756 38.46 -27.98 18.31
C PRO A 756 38.36 -29.09 17.27
N ALA A 757 38.52 -30.36 17.68
CA ALA A 757 38.45 -31.49 16.75
C ALA A 757 37.05 -31.72 16.16
N GLN A 758 36.01 -31.35 16.91
CA GLN A 758 34.60 -31.45 16.52
C GLN A 758 33.88 -30.14 16.86
N VAL A 759 32.94 -29.74 16.01
CA VAL A 759 32.13 -28.53 16.18
C VAL A 759 30.69 -28.81 15.80
N GLN A 760 29.77 -28.26 16.58
CA GLN A 760 28.35 -28.13 16.26
C GLN A 760 28.04 -26.63 16.19
N GLU A 761 27.02 -26.27 15.40
CA GLU A 761 26.67 -24.87 15.15
C GLU A 761 26.04 -24.17 16.36
#